data_AF-A0A517WTN6-F1
#
_entry.id   AF-A0A517WTN6-F1
#
_cell.length_a   1.000
_cell.length_b   1.000
_cell.length_c   1.000
_cell.angle_alpha   90.00
_cell.angle_beta   90.00
_cell.angle_gamma   90.00
#
_symmetry.space_group_name_H-M   'P 1'
#
loop_
_entity.id
_entity.type
_entity.pdbx_description
1 polymer ?
#
loop_
_entity_poly.entity_id
_entity_poly.type
_entity_poly.pdbx_seq_one_letter_code
_entity_poly.pdbx_strand_id
1 'polypeptide(L)'
;MILSSHLTCYLALLAGLPLEGNLVNDSMPIVTYSFETKQDRDFDDNPDDWSRRKGPGYPQYIDISIDRKMGRTGDQSLHIAVNGGHATIYSPPVKIDADHAYLFRGFIKTQRLKYDAALVSVSFLDHKRQRVQKFLSRPVTGTHSDWAEVAIGPMTPKSNVRFVVIGCHVAHNKQKDISGDIWFDDLWIGSLPQLEIFNNYHRHFIDHSAEIRVSSRISGLNPKKKYLLDLELVDSMNRRVANSSLELMSSPEEVKKSADNRLLDGNKHTEVWRLKPMEYGFYEVRSNLLHDQKSILAEKSTFAVIDLVVPKATGEFGWTISEENAQLPLNKLPDIAAQAGINWIKFPLWNVMSSKNGHKPNQVAEMLDAMSNKGITPIGLLNHPPKEIRSQFAKDWQGVSGIFTMPVSFWSPSLEEVFARFTSLVNYWQLGGDDDQSFIGMQNLNTTLKKVKSQLDLIGRDTHVGIHWDWKTPLPEKGLVNSFMSIKNESRLSPSDLARELQNSKLSSSITSRWVTLTPLPRDGYSPEERGVDLAKRMVTAKYMGADGIFASSIFDEQHGLLNKNGSPTLLFLPWRTVALSLQDTKYLGTFNMPNKSTNHVFMRDEEVVVFVWNEEPTEEVIYLGEHAYATDVWGRRIQLDRDPKTRRQILSVDSSPIIIRKCNKEVAYWRLAAQFEKGKSKSEYGGHNEAVIGKNTFSQSIRAKAFLNVPKGWETEPQEWVFNAGAGEDYRLETFMTLPTNASLGRKDVSIDYEISAERLYSIRVHRPYRVGLGDIVIKVVDKKIEGNVLEVEQIIINNTSPLETLQFRCSLFVPRMKRMRRIVTELKNGQDRKLYHIPNADALKGKELWIRAEQTNGRRILNYRWIVGEDWENTDTISRRQRKARVQVIR
;
A
#
# COMPACT_ATOMS: atom_id res chain seq x y z
N MET A 1 20.06 -31.00 -32.82
CA MET A 1 21.33 -30.99 -32.06
C MET A 1 22.14 -29.81 -32.57
N ILE A 2 22.61 -28.94 -31.66
CA ILE A 2 23.36 -27.67 -31.90
C ILE A 2 22.49 -26.47 -32.33
N LEU A 3 22.03 -25.71 -31.33
CA LEU A 3 21.80 -24.25 -31.39
C LEU A 3 21.62 -23.74 -29.95
N SER A 4 22.75 -23.60 -29.25
CA SER A 4 22.81 -23.08 -27.87
C SER A 4 23.97 -22.09 -27.73
N SER A 5 23.81 -20.87 -28.24
CA SER A 5 24.82 -19.80 -28.05
C SER A 5 24.29 -18.37 -28.16
N HIS A 6 22.98 -18.14 -28.16
CA HIS A 6 22.42 -16.78 -28.30
C HIS A 6 21.74 -16.23 -27.04
N LEU A 7 22.14 -16.73 -25.87
CA LEU A 7 21.57 -16.33 -24.59
C LEU A 7 22.63 -15.73 -23.64
N THR A 8 23.22 -14.60 -24.02
CA THR A 8 24.21 -13.94 -23.13
C THR A 8 24.13 -12.41 -23.02
N CYS A 9 23.27 -11.71 -23.76
CA CYS A 9 23.24 -10.23 -23.71
C CYS A 9 21.99 -9.59 -23.08
N TYR A 10 21.07 -10.35 -22.46
CA TYR A 10 19.87 -9.75 -21.82
C TYR A 10 19.67 -10.11 -20.34
N LEU A 11 20.71 -10.60 -19.66
CA LEU A 11 20.69 -10.88 -18.21
C LEU A 11 21.59 -9.92 -17.40
N ALA A 12 22.04 -8.81 -17.99
CA ALA A 12 23.02 -7.89 -17.40
C ALA A 12 22.40 -6.65 -16.70
N LEU A 13 21.12 -6.70 -16.30
CA LEU A 13 20.43 -5.58 -15.63
C LEU A 13 20.01 -5.87 -14.18
N LEU A 14 20.51 -6.96 -13.57
CA LEU A 14 20.18 -7.33 -12.17
C LEU A 14 21.38 -7.67 -11.27
N ALA A 15 22.60 -7.27 -11.64
CA ALA A 15 23.76 -7.43 -10.74
C ALA A 15 24.77 -6.29 -10.95
N GLY A 16 24.46 -5.13 -10.39
CA GLY A 16 25.32 -3.95 -10.50
C GLY A 16 24.88 -2.82 -9.60
N LEU A 17 24.56 -3.12 -8.33
CA LEU A 17 24.68 -2.09 -7.30
C LEU A 17 26.18 -1.91 -7.02
N PRO A 18 26.67 -0.68 -6.78
CA PRO A 18 28.00 -0.50 -6.24
C PRO A 18 28.07 -1.30 -4.93
N LEU A 19 29.10 -2.14 -4.79
CA LEU A 19 29.42 -2.66 -3.47
C LEU A 19 29.75 -1.45 -2.59
N GLU A 20 28.97 -1.25 -1.53
CA GLU A 20 29.31 -0.25 -0.52
C GLU A 20 30.75 -0.51 -0.09
N GLY A 21 31.59 0.55 -0.11
CA GLY A 21 33.04 0.44 0.05
C GLY A 21 33.52 -0.23 1.35
N ASN A 22 32.60 -0.47 2.30
CA ASN A 22 32.87 -1.22 3.53
C ASN A 22 33.10 -2.73 3.27
N LEU A 23 32.37 -3.35 2.33
CA LEU A 23 32.40 -4.82 2.14
C LEU A 23 33.74 -5.38 1.64
N VAL A 24 34.51 -4.59 0.88
CA VAL A 24 35.84 -5.00 0.40
C VAL A 24 36.88 -4.95 1.52
N ASN A 25 36.82 -3.92 2.37
CA ASN A 25 37.78 -3.72 3.46
C ASN A 25 37.66 -4.77 4.58
N ASP A 26 36.47 -5.32 4.77
CA ASP A 26 36.19 -6.31 5.83
C ASP A 26 36.37 -7.77 5.40
N SER A 27 36.69 -8.00 4.12
CA SER A 27 36.92 -9.33 3.55
C SER A 27 38.34 -9.86 3.79
N MET A 28 38.51 -11.19 3.76
CA MET A 28 39.83 -11.81 3.75
C MET A 28 40.29 -12.04 2.31
N PRO A 29 41.48 -11.57 1.89
CA PRO A 29 41.98 -11.81 0.54
C PRO A 29 42.27 -13.30 0.34
N ILE A 30 41.75 -13.88 -0.75
CA ILE A 30 41.99 -15.27 -1.16
C ILE A 30 43.04 -15.32 -2.27
N VAL A 31 42.86 -14.53 -3.33
CA VAL A 31 43.80 -14.46 -4.45
C VAL A 31 43.72 -13.11 -5.16
N THR A 32 44.85 -12.66 -5.70
CA THR A 32 44.95 -11.45 -6.53
C THR A 32 45.79 -11.74 -7.77
N TYR A 33 45.35 -11.28 -8.94
CA TYR A 33 46.10 -11.28 -10.19
C TYR A 33 46.24 -9.84 -10.71
N SER A 34 47.44 -9.29 -10.62
CA SER A 34 47.81 -7.97 -11.13
C SER A 34 48.72 -8.07 -12.38
N PHE A 35 49.01 -9.29 -12.83
CA PHE A 35 49.83 -9.60 -14.02
C PHE A 35 51.24 -9.00 -14.01
N GLU A 36 51.73 -8.64 -12.82
CA GLU A 36 53.09 -8.17 -12.63
C GLU A 36 54.10 -9.32 -12.70
N THR A 37 55.40 -9.01 -12.79
CA THR A 37 56.52 -9.95 -13.03
C THR A 37 56.51 -11.22 -12.16
N LYS A 38 55.88 -11.21 -10.98
CA LYS A 38 55.76 -12.41 -10.13
C LYS A 38 54.82 -13.49 -10.70
N GLN A 39 53.99 -13.13 -11.67
CA GLN A 39 52.92 -13.92 -12.29
C GLN A 39 53.23 -14.30 -13.75
N ASP A 40 54.45 -14.00 -14.21
CA ASP A 40 55.07 -14.40 -15.48
C ASP A 40 56.56 -14.56 -15.20
N ARG A 41 56.92 -15.71 -14.62
CA ARG A 41 58.29 -15.97 -14.13
C ARG A 41 59.23 -16.47 -15.21
N ASP A 42 58.69 -17.05 -16.27
CA ASP A 42 59.44 -17.50 -17.44
C ASP A 42 59.56 -16.40 -18.51
N PHE A 43 58.93 -15.24 -18.30
CA PHE A 43 58.99 -14.05 -19.16
C PHE A 43 58.53 -14.35 -20.59
N ASP A 44 57.54 -15.24 -20.74
CA ASP A 44 56.98 -15.63 -22.03
C ASP A 44 55.79 -14.75 -22.45
N ASP A 45 55.53 -13.68 -21.67
CA ASP A 45 54.40 -12.76 -21.77
C ASP A 45 53.03 -13.46 -21.61
N ASN A 46 52.98 -14.71 -21.15
CA ASN A 46 51.76 -15.37 -20.72
C ASN A 46 51.69 -15.41 -19.18
N PRO A 47 50.50 -15.26 -18.59
CA PRO A 47 50.38 -15.43 -17.16
C PRO A 47 50.54 -16.90 -16.75
N ASP A 48 51.46 -17.15 -15.81
CA ASP A 48 51.82 -18.48 -15.28
C ASP A 48 50.56 -19.28 -14.86
N ASP A 49 50.46 -20.54 -15.29
CA ASP A 49 49.37 -21.48 -14.98
C ASP A 49 47.96 -21.10 -15.48
N TRP A 50 47.82 -20.05 -16.29
CA TRP A 50 46.54 -19.73 -16.92
C TRP A 50 46.25 -20.63 -18.12
N SER A 51 44.97 -20.91 -18.34
CA SER A 51 44.52 -21.81 -19.40
C SER A 51 43.62 -21.10 -20.41
N ARG A 52 44.07 -21.06 -21.67
CA ARG A 52 43.27 -20.53 -22.78
C ARG A 52 42.18 -21.52 -23.20
N ARG A 53 40.96 -21.03 -23.41
CA ARG A 53 39.86 -21.83 -23.97
C ARG A 53 40.15 -22.19 -25.43
N LYS A 54 40.03 -23.47 -25.76
CA LYS A 54 40.20 -24.02 -27.12
C LYS A 54 38.88 -24.60 -27.62
N GLY A 55 38.71 -24.68 -28.94
CA GLY A 55 37.57 -25.33 -29.60
C GLY A 55 36.80 -24.41 -30.56
N PRO A 56 35.68 -24.90 -31.14
CA PRO A 56 34.89 -24.14 -32.11
C PRO A 56 34.47 -22.77 -31.57
N GLY A 57 34.76 -21.71 -32.34
CA GLY A 57 34.47 -20.31 -31.98
C GLY A 57 35.57 -19.61 -31.17
N TYR A 58 36.62 -20.32 -30.74
CA TYR A 58 37.77 -19.78 -30.01
C TYR A 58 39.06 -19.93 -30.84
N PRO A 59 39.28 -19.03 -31.83
CA PRO A 59 40.47 -19.11 -32.67
C PRO A 59 41.75 -18.88 -31.87
N GLN A 60 42.84 -19.56 -32.27
CA GLN A 60 44.15 -19.41 -31.65
C GLN A 60 44.90 -18.15 -32.08
N TYR A 61 44.52 -17.56 -33.22
CA TYR A 61 45.20 -16.37 -33.77
C TYR A 61 44.89 -15.07 -33.00
N ILE A 62 43.88 -15.05 -32.13
CA ILE A 62 43.62 -13.89 -31.26
C ILE A 62 44.74 -13.82 -30.23
N ASP A 63 45.42 -12.69 -30.15
CA ASP A 63 46.52 -12.51 -29.22
C ASP A 63 46.00 -12.33 -27.78
N ILE A 64 46.65 -13.02 -26.84
CA ILE A 64 46.39 -12.92 -25.40
C ILE A 64 47.77 -12.96 -24.74
N SER A 65 48.18 -11.85 -24.15
CA SER A 65 49.53 -11.68 -23.59
C SER A 65 49.52 -10.62 -22.48
N ILE A 66 50.61 -10.51 -21.73
CA ILE A 66 50.82 -9.46 -20.73
C ILE A 66 51.39 -8.23 -21.44
N ASP A 67 50.66 -7.13 -21.41
CA ASP A 67 51.13 -5.84 -21.90
C ASP A 67 51.93 -5.14 -20.79
N ARG A 68 53.22 -4.95 -21.02
CA ARG A 68 54.16 -4.34 -20.06
C ARG A 68 54.21 -2.82 -20.08
N LYS A 69 53.32 -2.17 -20.83
CA LYS A 69 53.26 -0.70 -20.98
C LYS A 69 51.97 -0.11 -20.42
N MET A 70 51.07 -0.95 -19.94
CA MET A 70 49.73 -0.56 -19.53
C MET A 70 49.35 -1.39 -18.31
N GLY A 71 49.28 -0.74 -17.15
CA GLY A 71 48.75 -1.29 -15.90
C GLY A 71 47.84 -0.27 -15.22
N ARG A 72 47.12 -0.71 -14.18
CA ARG A 72 46.30 0.17 -13.34
C ARG A 72 47.02 0.56 -12.06
N THR A 73 47.39 -0.43 -11.25
CA THR A 73 48.11 -0.22 -9.98
C THR A 73 49.62 -0.40 -10.15
N GLY A 74 50.04 -1.20 -11.13
CA GLY A 74 51.43 -1.34 -11.56
C GLY A 74 51.61 -0.98 -13.05
N ASP A 75 52.59 -1.62 -13.70
CA ASP A 75 53.01 -1.30 -15.06
C ASP A 75 52.48 -2.31 -16.10
N GLN A 76 51.94 -3.44 -15.64
CA GLN A 76 51.58 -4.60 -16.48
C GLN A 76 50.09 -4.93 -16.36
N SER A 77 49.51 -5.49 -17.42
CA SER A 77 48.15 -6.05 -17.38
C SER A 77 47.92 -7.11 -18.44
N LEU A 78 46.89 -7.93 -18.28
CA LEU A 78 46.51 -8.93 -19.28
C LEU A 78 45.80 -8.24 -20.46
N HIS A 79 46.40 -8.30 -21.64
CA HIS A 79 45.87 -7.76 -22.89
C HIS A 79 45.25 -8.85 -23.77
N ILE A 80 44.18 -8.50 -24.47
CA ILE A 80 43.57 -9.30 -25.54
C ILE A 80 43.33 -8.40 -26.74
N ALA A 81 43.95 -8.74 -27.89
CA ALA A 81 43.78 -8.04 -29.15
C ALA A 81 42.60 -8.63 -29.95
N VAL A 82 41.49 -7.91 -30.00
CA VAL A 82 40.26 -8.38 -30.65
C VAL A 82 40.43 -8.50 -32.17
N ASN A 83 40.08 -9.66 -32.72
CA ASN A 83 40.18 -9.95 -34.16
C ASN A 83 39.07 -10.94 -34.64
N GLY A 84 37.81 -10.54 -34.53
CA GLY A 84 36.69 -11.24 -35.18
C GLY A 84 36.28 -12.61 -34.59
N GLY A 85 36.66 -12.91 -33.34
CA GLY A 85 36.35 -14.17 -32.68
C GLY A 85 36.32 -14.08 -31.16
N HIS A 86 35.87 -15.14 -30.50
CA HIS A 86 35.90 -15.18 -29.03
C HIS A 86 37.30 -15.48 -28.53
N ALA A 87 37.71 -14.76 -27.49
CA ALA A 87 38.87 -15.11 -26.69
C ALA A 87 38.44 -15.32 -25.24
N THR A 88 39.06 -16.29 -24.59
CA THR A 88 38.85 -16.54 -23.16
C THR A 88 40.08 -17.20 -22.59
N ILE A 89 40.54 -16.67 -21.45
CA ILE A 89 41.61 -17.23 -20.66
C ILE A 89 41.15 -17.35 -19.20
N TYR A 90 41.51 -18.45 -18.55
CA TYR A 90 41.08 -18.81 -17.20
C TYR A 90 42.26 -18.89 -16.24
N SER A 91 42.10 -18.35 -15.05
CA SER A 91 43.06 -18.50 -13.95
C SER A 91 43.20 -19.96 -13.51
N PRO A 92 44.30 -20.32 -12.82
CA PRO A 92 44.38 -21.61 -12.15
C PRO A 92 43.28 -21.74 -11.08
N PRO A 93 42.79 -22.97 -10.80
CA PRO A 93 41.75 -23.20 -9.81
C PRO A 93 42.27 -22.97 -8.39
N VAL A 94 41.63 -22.07 -7.66
CA VAL A 94 41.95 -21.76 -6.25
C VAL A 94 40.98 -22.50 -5.34
N LYS A 95 41.49 -23.13 -4.27
CA LYS A 95 40.65 -23.85 -3.30
C LYS A 95 39.77 -22.89 -2.51
N ILE A 96 38.49 -23.23 -2.41
CA ILE A 96 37.47 -22.53 -1.62
C ILE A 96 36.56 -23.54 -0.93
N ASP A 97 35.78 -23.08 0.04
CA ASP A 97 34.80 -23.87 0.77
C ASP A 97 33.39 -23.27 0.63
N ALA A 98 32.37 -23.98 1.11
CA ALA A 98 30.99 -23.50 1.05
C ALA A 98 30.54 -22.75 2.32
N ASP A 99 31.43 -22.59 3.30
CA ASP A 99 31.15 -21.94 4.57
C ASP A 99 31.37 -20.41 4.51
N HIS A 100 32.04 -19.92 3.47
CA HIS A 100 32.22 -18.50 3.15
C HIS A 100 31.45 -18.06 1.90
N ALA A 101 31.04 -16.80 1.86
CA ALA A 101 30.64 -16.13 0.63
C ALA A 101 31.87 -15.49 -0.02
N TYR A 102 31.87 -15.35 -1.35
CA TYR A 102 33.02 -14.80 -2.08
C TYR A 102 32.66 -13.53 -2.83
N LEU A 103 33.56 -12.56 -2.81
CA LEU A 103 33.46 -11.33 -3.56
C LEU A 103 34.56 -11.27 -4.59
N PHE A 104 34.23 -10.83 -5.80
CA PHE A 104 35.20 -10.53 -6.84
C PHE A 104 35.20 -9.03 -7.15
N ARG A 105 36.39 -8.48 -7.35
CA ARG A 105 36.64 -7.13 -7.86
C ARG A 105 37.73 -7.21 -8.91
N GLY A 106 37.62 -6.43 -9.98
CA GLY A 106 38.65 -6.32 -11.01
C GLY A 106 38.42 -5.11 -11.89
N PHE A 107 39.37 -4.83 -12.78
CA PHE A 107 39.33 -3.67 -13.64
C PHE A 107 39.50 -4.05 -15.09
N ILE A 108 38.74 -3.38 -15.96
CA ILE A 108 38.75 -3.60 -17.39
C ILE A 108 38.96 -2.26 -18.10
N LYS A 109 39.89 -2.21 -19.05
CA LYS A 109 40.03 -1.09 -19.99
C LYS A 109 39.74 -1.59 -21.39
N THR A 110 39.03 -0.80 -22.19
CA THR A 110 38.69 -1.16 -23.58
C THR A 110 38.96 0.01 -24.51
N GLN A 111 39.39 -0.29 -25.73
CA GLN A 111 39.57 0.68 -26.80
C GLN A 111 39.02 0.13 -28.12
N ARG A 112 38.34 1.00 -28.87
CA ARG A 112 37.83 0.76 -30.23
C ARG A 112 36.87 -0.43 -30.35
N LEU A 113 36.17 -0.80 -29.27
CA LEU A 113 35.11 -1.82 -29.34
C LEU A 113 33.78 -1.19 -29.73
N LYS A 114 33.07 -1.79 -30.69
CA LYS A 114 31.76 -1.35 -31.17
C LYS A 114 30.70 -2.44 -31.03
N TYR A 115 31.05 -3.69 -31.31
CA TYR A 115 30.14 -4.84 -31.28
C TYR A 115 30.56 -5.90 -30.25
N ASP A 116 31.83 -5.91 -29.86
CA ASP A 116 32.41 -6.78 -28.87
C ASP A 116 32.41 -6.12 -27.48
N ALA A 117 32.41 -6.93 -26.43
CA ALA A 117 32.48 -6.49 -25.06
C ALA A 117 33.40 -7.40 -24.24
N ALA A 118 34.16 -6.77 -23.35
CA ALA A 118 34.97 -7.43 -22.34
C ALA A 118 34.11 -7.78 -21.11
N LEU A 119 34.29 -8.97 -20.56
CA LEU A 119 33.63 -9.38 -19.31
C LEU A 119 34.48 -10.36 -18.52
N VAL A 120 34.28 -10.38 -17.20
CA VAL A 120 34.88 -11.36 -16.29
C VAL A 120 33.83 -12.38 -15.88
N SER A 121 34.23 -13.65 -15.76
CA SER A 121 33.43 -14.65 -15.07
C SER A 121 34.11 -15.19 -13.83
N VAL A 122 33.30 -15.51 -12.82
CA VAL A 122 33.73 -16.30 -11.66
C VAL A 122 32.99 -17.62 -11.71
N SER A 123 33.73 -18.72 -11.81
CA SER A 123 33.18 -20.07 -11.92
C SER A 123 33.52 -20.88 -10.67
N PHE A 124 32.50 -21.42 -10.02
CA PHE A 124 32.66 -22.38 -8.93
C PHE A 124 32.64 -23.80 -9.47
N LEU A 125 33.65 -24.57 -9.10
CA LEU A 125 33.85 -25.94 -9.56
C LEU A 125 33.73 -26.92 -8.39
N ASP A 126 33.25 -28.13 -8.66
CA ASP A 126 33.24 -29.23 -7.69
C ASP A 126 34.61 -29.92 -7.56
N HIS A 127 34.66 -30.98 -6.75
CA HIS A 127 35.86 -31.81 -6.56
C HIS A 127 36.37 -32.48 -7.86
N LYS A 128 35.53 -32.63 -8.89
CA LYS A 128 35.88 -33.16 -10.22
C LYS A 128 36.27 -32.05 -11.20
N ARG A 129 36.42 -30.81 -10.73
CA ARG A 129 36.64 -29.60 -11.55
C ARG A 129 35.51 -29.32 -12.55
N GLN A 130 34.31 -29.86 -12.31
CA GLN A 130 33.13 -29.55 -13.12
C GLN A 130 32.46 -28.28 -12.59
N ARG A 131 32.05 -27.39 -13.52
CA ARG A 131 31.45 -26.11 -13.16
C ARG A 131 30.03 -26.30 -12.62
N VAL A 132 29.84 -25.92 -11.36
CA VAL A 132 28.56 -25.97 -10.63
C VAL A 132 27.80 -24.66 -10.72
N GLN A 133 28.50 -23.53 -10.56
CA GLN A 133 27.94 -22.18 -10.67
C GLN A 133 28.85 -21.29 -11.53
N LYS A 134 28.26 -20.32 -12.21
CA LYS A 134 28.96 -19.32 -13.01
C LYS A 134 28.31 -17.96 -12.81
N PHE A 135 29.11 -16.97 -12.50
CA PHE A 135 28.70 -15.57 -12.37
C PHE A 135 29.44 -14.75 -13.41
N LEU A 136 28.81 -13.69 -13.93
CA LEU A 136 29.36 -12.82 -14.97
C LEU A 136 29.33 -11.37 -14.48
N SER A 137 30.36 -10.59 -14.81
CA SER A 137 30.35 -9.14 -14.62
C SER A 137 29.43 -8.47 -15.63
N ARG A 138 29.15 -7.18 -15.39
CA ARG A 138 28.66 -6.30 -16.45
C ARG A 138 29.64 -6.30 -17.64
N PRO A 139 29.14 -6.29 -18.88
CA PRO A 139 29.99 -6.14 -20.06
C PRO A 139 30.53 -4.70 -20.15
N VAL A 140 31.78 -4.57 -20.60
CA VAL A 140 32.45 -3.27 -20.87
C VAL A 140 32.74 -3.21 -22.37
N THR A 141 32.26 -2.16 -23.04
CA THR A 141 32.36 -1.96 -24.50
C THR A 141 32.68 -0.49 -24.78
N GLY A 142 33.10 -0.17 -26.00
CA GLY A 142 33.47 1.19 -26.38
C GLY A 142 34.95 1.48 -26.22
N THR A 143 35.25 2.75 -26.01
CA THR A 143 36.59 3.25 -25.69
C THR A 143 36.50 3.98 -24.36
N HIS A 144 37.26 3.53 -23.37
CA HIS A 144 37.32 4.14 -22.04
C HIS A 144 38.68 4.82 -21.83
N SER A 145 38.67 6.09 -21.39
CA SER A 145 39.89 6.81 -21.00
C SER A 145 40.53 6.20 -19.75
N ASP A 146 39.68 5.84 -18.77
CA ASP A 146 40.07 5.24 -17.50
C ASP A 146 39.65 3.77 -17.38
N TRP A 147 40.20 3.06 -16.40
CA TRP A 147 39.85 1.69 -16.07
C TRP A 147 38.44 1.59 -15.49
N ALA A 148 37.58 0.76 -16.08
CA ALA A 148 36.25 0.47 -15.60
C ALA A 148 36.29 -0.62 -14.53
N GLU A 149 35.87 -0.29 -13.30
CA GLU A 149 35.72 -1.29 -12.24
C GLU A 149 34.57 -2.25 -12.55
N VAL A 150 34.81 -3.53 -12.34
CA VAL A 150 33.80 -4.59 -12.36
C VAL A 150 33.87 -5.37 -11.07
N ALA A 151 32.70 -5.71 -10.54
CA ALA A 151 32.61 -6.50 -9.32
C ALA A 151 31.48 -7.53 -9.44
N ILE A 152 31.64 -8.65 -8.74
CA ILE A 152 30.68 -9.75 -8.71
C ILE A 152 30.60 -10.26 -7.27
N GLY A 153 29.40 -10.23 -6.69
CA GLY A 153 29.13 -10.84 -5.39
C GLY A 153 28.32 -9.96 -4.45
N PRO A 154 28.11 -10.42 -3.20
CA PRO A 154 28.63 -11.67 -2.63
C PRO A 154 28.07 -12.95 -3.32
N MET A 155 28.91 -13.96 -3.49
CA MET A 155 28.61 -15.23 -4.17
C MET A 155 28.67 -16.38 -3.17
N THR A 156 27.53 -17.00 -2.86
CA THR A 156 27.46 -18.17 -1.96
C THR A 156 27.64 -19.48 -2.75
N PRO A 157 28.67 -20.30 -2.44
CA PRO A 157 28.88 -21.59 -3.08
C PRO A 157 27.86 -22.64 -2.63
N LYS A 158 27.48 -23.53 -3.54
CA LYS A 158 26.77 -24.78 -3.17
C LYS A 158 27.70 -25.70 -2.37
N SER A 159 27.11 -26.57 -1.55
CA SER A 159 27.84 -27.49 -0.65
C SER A 159 28.88 -28.39 -1.32
N ASN A 160 28.73 -28.68 -2.62
CA ASN A 160 29.65 -29.50 -3.41
C ASN A 160 30.78 -28.72 -4.10
N VAL A 161 30.82 -27.39 -3.99
CA VAL A 161 31.88 -26.54 -4.57
C VAL A 161 33.17 -26.67 -3.77
N ARG A 162 34.31 -26.71 -4.46
CA ARG A 162 35.66 -26.83 -3.88
C ARG A 162 36.69 -25.88 -4.49
N PHE A 163 36.43 -25.34 -5.68
CA PHE A 163 37.37 -24.44 -6.34
C PHE A 163 36.66 -23.25 -6.99
N VAL A 164 37.41 -22.15 -7.14
CA VAL A 164 37.01 -20.97 -7.91
C VAL A 164 38.00 -20.71 -9.02
N VAL A 165 37.50 -20.26 -10.17
CA VAL A 165 38.28 -19.86 -11.35
C VAL A 165 37.75 -18.54 -11.88
N ILE A 166 38.66 -17.62 -12.19
CA ILE A 166 38.36 -16.35 -12.86
C ILE A 166 38.56 -16.56 -14.36
N GLY A 167 37.65 -16.07 -15.20
CA GLY A 167 37.78 -16.08 -16.65
C GLY A 167 37.67 -14.69 -17.23
N CYS A 168 38.64 -14.28 -18.04
CA CYS A 168 38.60 -13.05 -18.81
C CYS A 168 38.07 -13.36 -20.21
N HIS A 169 37.06 -12.64 -20.67
CA HIS A 169 36.31 -12.99 -21.88
C HIS A 169 36.17 -11.82 -22.86
N VAL A 170 36.23 -12.16 -24.15
CA VAL A 170 35.71 -11.35 -25.25
C VAL A 170 34.40 -11.97 -25.72
N ALA A 171 33.30 -11.24 -25.54
CA ALA A 171 31.97 -11.63 -25.97
C ALA A 171 31.50 -10.71 -27.10
N HIS A 172 30.80 -11.28 -28.08
CA HIS A 172 30.28 -10.52 -29.21
C HIS A 172 28.88 -11.02 -29.56
N ASN A 173 28.10 -10.15 -30.22
CA ASN A 173 26.78 -10.50 -30.73
C ASN A 173 26.88 -11.11 -32.14
N LYS A 174 25.85 -10.95 -32.99
CA LYS A 174 25.88 -11.44 -34.39
C LYS A 174 26.92 -10.71 -35.25
N GLN A 175 27.25 -9.48 -34.89
CA GLN A 175 28.33 -8.68 -35.47
C GLN A 175 29.56 -8.73 -34.55
N LYS A 176 30.74 -8.59 -35.12
CA LYS A 176 32.02 -8.73 -34.42
C LYS A 176 32.97 -7.61 -34.80
N ASP A 177 33.80 -7.20 -33.86
CA ASP A 177 34.90 -6.29 -34.13
C ASP A 177 36.11 -7.05 -34.68
N ILE A 178 36.72 -6.52 -35.74
CA ILE A 178 37.96 -7.05 -36.35
C ILE A 178 39.22 -6.34 -35.83
N SER A 179 39.04 -5.35 -34.96
CA SER A 179 40.11 -4.63 -34.28
C SER A 179 39.57 -4.05 -32.98
N GLY A 180 40.45 -3.93 -31.98
CA GLY A 180 40.10 -3.43 -30.66
C GLY A 180 40.99 -4.04 -29.60
N ASP A 181 41.09 -3.38 -28.46
CA ASP A 181 42.03 -3.74 -27.41
C ASP A 181 41.31 -3.81 -26.07
N ILE A 182 41.57 -4.87 -25.32
CA ILE A 182 40.99 -5.11 -24.01
C ILE A 182 42.12 -5.41 -23.03
N TRP A 183 42.12 -4.72 -21.89
CA TRP A 183 43.01 -5.03 -20.79
C TRP A 183 42.23 -5.41 -19.54
N PHE A 184 42.75 -6.37 -18.78
CA PHE A 184 42.25 -6.80 -17.47
C PHE A 184 43.35 -6.65 -16.44
N ASP A 185 43.03 -6.07 -15.29
CA ASP A 185 44.00 -5.87 -14.21
C ASP A 185 43.34 -5.92 -12.82
N ASP A 186 44.17 -6.10 -11.78
CA ASP A 186 43.80 -6.13 -10.37
C ASP A 186 42.62 -7.08 -10.05
N LEU A 187 42.65 -8.28 -10.63
CA LEU A 187 41.61 -9.30 -10.45
C LEU A 187 41.74 -9.93 -9.06
N TRP A 188 40.81 -9.64 -8.18
CA TRP A 188 40.86 -10.01 -6.77
C TRP A 188 39.63 -10.80 -6.34
N ILE A 189 39.84 -11.84 -5.53
CA ILE A 189 38.77 -12.54 -4.81
C ILE A 189 39.02 -12.42 -3.31
N GLY A 190 37.99 -12.02 -2.57
CA GLY A 190 37.95 -12.07 -1.12
C GLY A 190 36.86 -13.01 -0.60
N SER A 191 37.03 -13.51 0.62
CA SER A 191 36.01 -14.27 1.34
C SER A 191 35.38 -13.44 2.46
N LEU A 192 34.08 -13.64 2.66
CA LEU A 192 33.26 -13.07 3.71
C LEU A 192 32.62 -14.19 4.54
N PRO A 193 32.38 -13.98 5.84
CA PRO A 193 31.54 -14.88 6.62
C PRO A 193 30.13 -14.96 6.01
N GLN A 194 29.35 -15.93 6.46
CA GLN A 194 27.92 -16.02 6.15
C GLN A 194 27.11 -15.90 7.43
N LEU A 195 25.95 -15.26 7.33
CA LEU A 195 24.96 -15.13 8.38
C LEU A 195 23.60 -15.50 7.79
N GLU A 196 22.91 -16.44 8.40
CA GLU A 196 21.57 -16.86 8.00
C GLU A 196 20.64 -16.85 9.21
N ILE A 197 19.40 -16.36 9.05
CA ILE A 197 18.37 -16.40 10.08
C ILE A 197 17.37 -17.51 9.75
N PHE A 198 17.23 -18.44 10.68
CA PHE A 198 16.18 -19.45 10.71
C PHE A 198 15.18 -19.14 11.81
N ASN A 199 13.99 -19.70 11.68
CA ASN A 199 12.93 -19.50 12.65
C ASN A 199 11.96 -20.68 12.68
N ASN A 200 11.22 -20.80 13.78
CA ASN A 200 10.15 -21.78 13.93
C ASN A 200 8.79 -21.28 13.41
N TYR A 201 8.70 -20.03 12.96
CA TYR A 201 7.48 -19.47 12.37
C TYR A 201 7.40 -19.76 10.87
N HIS A 202 7.06 -21.00 10.50
CA HIS A 202 7.02 -21.48 9.11
C HIS A 202 6.28 -20.55 8.12
N ARG A 203 5.26 -19.83 8.61
CA ARG A 203 4.37 -18.92 7.86
C ARG A 203 4.56 -17.44 8.21
N HIS A 204 5.55 -17.06 9.02
CA HIS A 204 5.73 -15.69 9.51
C HIS A 204 4.58 -15.15 10.39
N PHE A 205 3.65 -16.02 10.78
CA PHE A 205 2.53 -15.71 11.66
C PHE A 205 2.59 -16.60 12.88
N ILE A 206 2.45 -16.00 14.05
CA ILE A 206 2.63 -16.65 15.33
C ILE A 206 1.38 -16.37 16.16
N ASP A 207 0.83 -17.41 16.78
CA ASP A 207 -0.22 -17.24 17.79
C ASP A 207 0.36 -16.57 19.04
N HIS A 208 -0.39 -15.68 19.69
CA HIS A 208 0.06 -14.94 20.87
C HIS A 208 0.59 -15.83 22.02
N SER A 209 0.19 -17.09 22.08
CA SER A 209 0.61 -18.05 23.12
C SER A 209 1.84 -18.89 22.72
N ALA A 210 2.27 -18.85 21.47
CA ALA A 210 3.29 -19.76 20.95
C ALA A 210 4.72 -19.33 21.35
N GLU A 211 5.60 -20.33 21.54
CA GLU A 211 7.03 -20.10 21.74
C GLU A 211 7.67 -19.56 20.45
N ILE A 212 8.44 -18.48 20.57
CA ILE A 212 9.15 -17.87 19.44
C ILE A 212 10.63 -18.23 19.53
N ARG A 213 11.15 -18.88 18.49
CA ARG A 213 12.57 -19.25 18.39
C ARG A 213 13.16 -18.70 17.11
N VAL A 214 14.21 -17.90 17.27
CA VAL A 214 15.03 -17.41 16.17
C VAL A 214 16.40 -18.08 16.29
N SER A 215 16.90 -18.61 15.18
CA SER A 215 18.21 -19.23 15.14
C SER A 215 19.10 -18.51 14.14
N SER A 216 20.22 -17.96 14.60
CA SER A 216 21.22 -17.35 13.73
C SER A 216 22.32 -18.38 13.48
N ARG A 217 22.51 -18.74 12.21
CA ARG A 217 23.58 -19.63 11.77
C ARG A 217 24.69 -18.77 11.17
N ILE A 218 25.89 -18.92 11.70
CA ILE A 218 27.08 -18.18 11.28
C ILE A 218 28.12 -19.19 10.81
N SER A 219 28.77 -18.91 9.69
CA SER A 219 29.88 -19.71 9.19
C SER A 219 30.97 -18.85 8.55
N GLY A 220 32.16 -19.42 8.40
CA GLY A 220 33.26 -18.74 7.73
C GLY A 220 33.86 -17.58 8.53
N LEU A 221 33.88 -17.69 9.86
CA LEU A 221 34.54 -16.70 10.73
C LEU A 221 36.06 -16.80 10.59
N ASN A 222 36.74 -15.65 10.62
CA ASN A 222 38.20 -15.59 10.64
C ASN A 222 38.73 -15.93 12.03
N PRO A 223 39.54 -16.99 12.21
CA PRO A 223 40.04 -17.40 13.52
C PRO A 223 40.98 -16.39 14.19
N LYS A 224 41.48 -15.40 13.45
CA LYS A 224 42.36 -14.33 13.98
C LYS A 224 41.60 -13.10 14.48
N LYS A 225 40.28 -13.05 14.28
CA LYS A 225 39.44 -11.88 14.61
C LYS A 225 38.40 -12.26 15.65
N LYS A 226 38.02 -11.29 16.50
CA LYS A 226 36.91 -11.43 17.44
C LYS A 226 35.62 -10.91 16.83
N TYR A 227 34.52 -11.62 17.07
CA TYR A 227 33.20 -11.29 16.54
C TYR A 227 32.16 -11.26 17.65
N LEU A 228 31.18 -10.37 17.52
CA LEU A 228 30.02 -10.27 18.38
C LEU A 228 28.76 -10.44 17.52
N LEU A 229 27.89 -11.37 17.88
CA LEU A 229 26.55 -11.48 17.31
C LEU A 229 25.60 -10.64 18.16
N ASP A 230 25.05 -9.57 17.59
CA ASP A 230 24.02 -8.75 18.23
C ASP A 230 22.65 -9.05 17.62
N LEU A 231 21.72 -9.50 18.44
CA LEU A 231 20.35 -9.81 18.09
C LEU A 231 19.44 -8.76 18.71
N GLU A 232 18.58 -8.16 17.90
CA GLU A 232 17.60 -7.17 18.32
C GLU A 232 16.21 -7.56 17.81
N LEU A 233 15.20 -7.46 18.68
CA LEU A 233 13.80 -7.53 18.32
C LEU A 233 13.19 -6.14 18.48
N VAL A 234 12.62 -5.61 17.41
CA VAL A 234 11.94 -4.31 17.41
C VAL A 234 10.47 -4.44 17.03
N ASP A 235 9.63 -3.56 17.56
CA ASP A 235 8.20 -3.46 17.22
C ASP A 235 7.94 -2.57 15.98
N SER A 236 6.66 -2.36 15.64
CA SER A 236 6.22 -1.50 14.53
C SER A 236 6.65 -0.03 14.65
N MET A 237 6.97 0.44 15.86
CA MET A 237 7.45 1.79 16.14
C MET A 237 8.98 1.85 16.19
N ASN A 238 9.66 0.78 15.78
CA ASN A 238 11.12 0.62 15.86
C ASN A 238 11.63 0.70 17.31
N ARG A 239 10.79 0.42 18.31
CA ARG A 239 11.20 0.34 19.71
C ARG A 239 11.77 -1.03 19.98
N ARG A 240 12.93 -1.09 20.64
CA ARG A 240 13.56 -2.33 21.06
C ARG A 240 12.74 -3.01 22.15
N VAL A 241 12.27 -4.23 21.87
CA VAL A 241 11.45 -5.05 22.77
C VAL A 241 12.29 -6.09 23.48
N ALA A 242 13.28 -6.66 22.79
CA ALA A 242 14.22 -7.62 23.35
C ALA A 242 15.56 -7.53 22.61
N ASN A 243 16.64 -7.96 23.26
CA ASN A 243 17.95 -8.09 22.65
C ASN A 243 18.75 -9.23 23.27
N SER A 244 19.78 -9.68 22.55
CA SER A 244 20.77 -10.64 23.03
C SER A 244 22.08 -10.36 22.31
N SER A 245 23.19 -10.34 23.03
CA SER A 245 24.52 -10.16 22.43
C SER A 245 25.42 -11.30 22.86
N LEU A 246 26.09 -11.96 21.91
CA LEU A 246 26.90 -13.14 22.14
C LEU A 246 28.28 -12.98 21.50
N GLU A 247 29.34 -13.11 22.29
CA GLU A 247 30.71 -13.20 21.76
C GLU A 247 30.90 -14.56 21.08
N LEU A 248 31.33 -14.54 19.82
CA LEU A 248 31.56 -15.76 19.04
C LEU A 248 33.00 -16.21 19.16
N MET A 249 33.20 -17.51 19.41
CA MET A 249 34.52 -18.13 19.48
C MET A 249 35.02 -18.45 18.07
N SER A 250 35.99 -17.70 17.56
CA SER A 250 36.52 -17.95 16.22
C SER A 250 37.76 -18.85 16.21
N SER A 251 38.46 -19.00 17.35
CA SER A 251 39.72 -19.75 17.40
C SER A 251 39.52 -21.25 17.71
N PRO A 252 40.25 -22.16 17.03
CA PRO A 252 40.16 -23.61 17.29
C PRO A 252 40.55 -24.02 18.72
N GLU A 253 41.37 -23.22 19.40
CA GLU A 253 41.83 -23.49 20.77
C GLU A 253 40.79 -23.09 21.83
N GLU A 254 40.04 -22.01 21.61
CA GLU A 254 38.91 -21.61 22.47
C GLU A 254 37.74 -22.60 22.33
N VAL A 255 37.44 -23.02 21.09
CA VAL A 255 36.39 -24.02 20.80
C VAL A 255 36.67 -25.36 21.52
N LYS A 256 37.92 -25.83 21.55
CA LYS A 256 38.30 -27.09 22.23
C LYS A 256 38.21 -27.02 23.77
N LYS A 257 38.22 -25.83 24.37
CA LYS A 257 38.16 -25.62 25.82
C LYS A 257 36.74 -25.44 26.34
N SER A 258 35.76 -25.22 25.46
CA SER A 258 34.35 -25.08 25.86
C SER A 258 33.71 -26.44 26.17
N ALA A 259 33.03 -26.54 27.31
CA ALA A 259 32.32 -27.77 27.72
C ALA A 259 31.04 -28.02 26.89
N ASP A 260 30.54 -27.01 26.17
CA ASP A 260 29.27 -27.03 25.44
C ASP A 260 29.49 -27.32 23.94
N ASN A 261 30.08 -28.48 23.65
CA ASN A 261 30.37 -28.94 22.27
C ASN A 261 29.11 -29.16 21.38
N ARG A 262 27.89 -28.94 21.88
CA ARG A 262 26.63 -29.28 21.19
C ARG A 262 26.15 -28.22 20.16
N LEU A 263 26.76 -27.04 20.11
CA LEU A 263 26.38 -25.94 19.20
C LEU A 263 27.43 -25.61 18.12
N LEU A 264 28.54 -26.36 18.08
CA LEU A 264 29.70 -26.10 17.24
C LEU A 264 29.96 -27.30 16.31
N ASP A 265 29.61 -27.16 15.02
CA ASP A 265 30.02 -28.11 13.97
C ASP A 265 31.20 -27.50 13.19
N GLY A 266 32.40 -27.56 13.77
CA GLY A 266 33.59 -26.92 13.21
C GLY A 266 33.52 -25.40 13.28
N ASN A 267 33.67 -24.70 12.14
CA ASN A 267 33.63 -23.23 12.05
C ASN A 267 32.19 -22.67 11.91
N LYS A 268 31.19 -23.45 12.34
CA LYS A 268 29.76 -23.11 12.29
C LYS A 268 29.22 -22.89 13.69
N HIS A 269 28.67 -21.70 13.90
CA HIS A 269 27.95 -21.34 15.13
C HIS A 269 26.46 -21.33 14.84
N THR A 270 25.66 -21.96 15.69
CA THR A 270 24.21 -21.80 15.67
C THR A 270 23.76 -21.30 17.02
N GLU A 271 23.28 -20.07 17.08
CA GLU A 271 22.72 -19.48 18.28
C GLU A 271 21.20 -19.56 18.24
N VAL A 272 20.55 -20.02 19.32
CA VAL A 272 19.09 -20.16 19.39
C VAL A 272 18.54 -19.21 20.43
N TRP A 273 18.01 -18.09 19.97
CA TRP A 273 17.34 -17.10 20.79
C TRP A 273 15.88 -17.47 21.04
N ARG A 274 15.55 -17.78 22.30
CA ARG A 274 14.19 -18.06 22.76
C ARG A 274 13.54 -16.81 23.32
N LEU A 275 12.49 -16.36 22.66
CA LEU A 275 11.71 -15.19 23.05
C LEU A 275 10.49 -15.63 23.86
N LYS A 276 10.09 -14.81 24.84
CA LYS A 276 8.82 -14.98 25.56
C LYS A 276 7.64 -14.83 24.59
N PRO A 277 6.43 -15.33 24.92
CA PRO A 277 5.22 -14.95 24.21
C PRO A 277 5.10 -13.43 24.09
N MET A 278 4.71 -12.95 22.93
CA MET A 278 4.69 -11.53 22.59
C MET A 278 3.25 -11.02 22.48
N GLU A 279 3.07 -9.72 22.68
CA GLU A 279 1.79 -9.05 22.43
C GLU A 279 1.42 -9.08 20.93
N TYR A 280 0.15 -8.83 20.61
CA TYR A 280 -0.28 -8.71 19.23
C TYR A 280 0.45 -7.57 18.51
N GLY A 281 0.96 -7.84 17.31
CA GLY A 281 1.63 -6.82 16.52
C GLY A 281 2.67 -7.33 15.54
N PHE A 282 3.37 -6.40 14.91
CA PHE A 282 4.45 -6.64 13.97
C PHE A 282 5.79 -6.58 14.69
N TYR A 283 6.68 -7.49 14.32
CA TYR A 283 8.02 -7.57 14.87
C TYR A 283 9.07 -7.80 13.77
N GLU A 284 10.21 -7.12 13.91
CA GLU A 284 11.40 -7.33 13.09
C GLU A 284 12.54 -7.82 13.98
N VAL A 285 13.14 -8.94 13.58
CA VAL A 285 14.36 -9.48 14.16
C VAL A 285 15.53 -9.03 13.30
N ARG A 286 16.52 -8.41 13.93
CA ARG A 286 17.78 -7.98 13.33
C ARG A 286 18.90 -8.82 13.91
N SER A 287 19.71 -9.38 13.04
CA SER A 287 20.92 -10.12 13.41
C SER A 287 22.10 -9.39 12.80
N ASN A 288 22.93 -8.78 13.63
CA ASN A 288 24.10 -8.03 13.21
C ASN A 288 25.37 -8.77 13.68
N LEU A 289 26.23 -9.12 12.73
CA LEU A 289 27.55 -9.64 13.02
C LEU A 289 28.55 -8.48 13.05
N LEU A 290 29.07 -8.21 14.23
CA LEU A 290 29.99 -7.11 14.51
C LEU A 290 31.42 -7.61 14.67
N HIS A 291 32.38 -6.78 14.25
CA HIS A 291 33.81 -6.92 14.50
C HIS A 291 34.39 -5.54 14.79
N ASP A 292 35.17 -5.40 15.87
CA ASP A 292 35.72 -4.11 16.32
C ASP A 292 34.65 -3.00 16.36
N GLN A 293 33.44 -3.34 16.85
CA GLN A 293 32.24 -2.48 16.91
C GLN A 293 31.67 -2.03 15.56
N LYS A 294 32.16 -2.55 14.44
CA LYS A 294 31.63 -2.29 13.09
C LYS A 294 30.78 -3.46 12.60
N SER A 295 29.65 -3.15 11.97
CA SER A 295 28.77 -4.15 11.37
C SER A 295 29.38 -4.68 10.08
N ILE A 296 29.69 -5.97 10.03
CA ILE A 296 30.19 -6.65 8.83
C ILE A 296 29.03 -7.22 8.02
N LEU A 297 28.09 -7.90 8.68
CA LEU A 297 26.90 -8.48 8.07
C LEU A 297 25.68 -8.16 8.90
N ALA A 298 24.57 -7.90 8.23
CA ALA A 298 23.28 -7.68 8.86
C ALA A 298 22.24 -8.49 8.09
N GLU A 299 21.49 -9.30 8.83
CA GLU A 299 20.33 -10.02 8.31
C GLU A 299 19.09 -9.61 9.09
N LYS A 300 17.93 -9.70 8.43
CA LYS A 300 16.66 -9.38 9.08
C LYS A 300 15.54 -10.33 8.69
N SER A 301 14.64 -10.57 9.63
CA SER A 301 13.44 -11.37 9.43
C SER A 301 12.25 -10.70 10.11
N THR A 302 11.08 -10.76 9.50
CA THR A 302 9.87 -10.18 10.08
C THR A 302 8.82 -11.26 10.34
N PHE A 303 8.00 -11.02 11.35
CA PHE A 303 6.84 -11.85 11.66
C PHE A 303 5.74 -11.00 12.30
N ALA A 304 4.54 -11.55 12.37
CA ALA A 304 3.43 -10.93 13.07
C ALA A 304 2.82 -11.90 14.09
N VAL A 305 2.47 -11.36 15.26
CA VAL A 305 1.76 -12.05 16.32
C VAL A 305 0.28 -11.73 16.18
N ILE A 306 -0.51 -12.73 15.81
CA ILE A 306 -1.91 -12.59 15.40
C ILE A 306 -2.75 -13.80 15.82
N ASP A 307 -4.06 -13.61 15.99
CA ASP A 307 -5.01 -14.72 16.02
C ASP A 307 -5.11 -15.35 14.64
N LEU A 308 -4.74 -16.62 14.50
CA LEU A 308 -4.85 -17.32 13.22
C LEU A 308 -6.33 -17.50 12.85
N VAL A 309 -6.66 -17.23 11.59
CA VAL A 309 -8.04 -17.29 11.09
C VAL A 309 -8.24 -18.46 10.13
N VAL A 310 -9.46 -18.99 10.14
CA VAL A 310 -9.96 -19.86 9.08
C VAL A 310 -10.48 -18.96 7.97
N PRO A 311 -9.98 -19.08 6.72
CA PRO A 311 -10.46 -18.30 5.58
C PRO A 311 -11.96 -18.46 5.38
N LYS A 312 -12.62 -17.38 4.99
CA LYS A 312 -14.01 -17.42 4.53
C LYS A 312 -14.06 -17.66 3.03
N ALA A 313 -15.14 -18.27 2.56
CA ALA A 313 -15.34 -18.53 1.14
C ALA A 313 -15.69 -17.28 0.33
N THR A 314 -16.16 -16.21 0.99
CA THR A 314 -16.66 -15.00 0.35
C THR A 314 -16.01 -13.74 0.95
N GLY A 315 -15.95 -12.69 0.13
CA GLY A 315 -15.47 -11.37 0.49
C GLY A 315 -14.93 -10.61 -0.73
N GLU A 316 -14.66 -9.33 -0.55
CA GLU A 316 -14.33 -8.41 -1.65
C GLU A 316 -12.85 -8.04 -1.71
N PHE A 317 -12.05 -8.44 -0.73
CA PHE A 317 -10.64 -8.07 -0.64
C PHE A 317 -9.75 -9.02 -1.45
N GLY A 318 -8.74 -8.46 -2.10
CA GLY A 318 -7.82 -9.23 -2.93
C GLY A 318 -6.42 -8.67 -2.99
N TRP A 319 -5.52 -9.44 -3.59
CA TRP A 319 -4.15 -9.04 -3.86
C TRP A 319 -3.83 -9.08 -5.34
N THR A 320 -3.04 -8.11 -5.79
CA THR A 320 -2.43 -8.13 -7.11
C THR A 320 -0.96 -8.51 -6.99
N ILE A 321 -0.55 -9.58 -7.67
CA ILE A 321 0.84 -9.89 -7.96
C ILE A 321 1.04 -9.54 -9.43
N SER A 322 1.78 -8.46 -9.70
CA SER A 322 1.93 -7.93 -11.07
C SER A 322 3.04 -8.64 -11.85
N GLU A 323 4.08 -9.08 -11.15
CA GLU A 323 5.27 -9.69 -11.74
C GLU A 323 5.67 -10.95 -10.99
N GLU A 324 6.21 -11.91 -11.72
CA GLU A 324 6.82 -13.09 -11.14
C GLU A 324 8.26 -12.80 -10.74
N ASN A 325 8.61 -13.15 -9.50
CA ASN A 325 10.00 -13.20 -9.04
C ASN A 325 10.42 -14.66 -8.83
N ALA A 326 11.68 -14.98 -9.13
CA ALA A 326 12.27 -16.29 -8.86
C ALA A 326 12.25 -16.67 -7.37
N GLN A 327 12.18 -15.68 -6.47
CA GLN A 327 12.12 -15.88 -5.01
C GLN A 327 10.68 -16.04 -4.47
N LEU A 328 9.65 -16.01 -5.31
CA LEU A 328 8.26 -16.15 -4.86
C LEU A 328 8.04 -17.50 -4.15
N PRO A 329 7.52 -17.50 -2.91
CA PRO A 329 7.29 -18.71 -2.14
C PRO A 329 5.97 -19.39 -2.55
N LEU A 330 5.88 -19.89 -3.79
CA LEU A 330 4.65 -20.43 -4.39
C LEU A 330 3.93 -21.45 -3.50
N ASN A 331 4.69 -22.31 -2.80
CA ASN A 331 4.14 -23.33 -1.91
C ASN A 331 3.59 -22.79 -0.57
N LYS A 332 4.08 -21.64 -0.08
CA LYS A 332 3.63 -21.02 1.17
C LYS A 332 2.57 -19.95 0.95
N LEU A 333 2.51 -19.37 -0.25
CA LEU A 333 1.64 -18.25 -0.57
C LEU A 333 0.15 -18.51 -0.27
N PRO A 334 -0.43 -19.71 -0.52
CA PRO A 334 -1.81 -19.99 -0.17
C PRO A 334 -2.11 -19.88 1.32
N ASP A 335 -1.18 -20.34 2.16
CA ASP A 335 -1.32 -20.23 3.62
C ASP A 335 -1.15 -18.78 4.11
N ILE A 336 -0.27 -18.01 3.46
CA ILE A 336 -0.07 -16.59 3.78
C ILE A 336 -1.31 -15.78 3.42
N ALA A 337 -1.82 -15.97 2.20
CA ALA A 337 -3.02 -15.31 1.68
C ALA A 337 -4.26 -15.62 2.54
N ALA A 338 -4.41 -16.87 2.96
CA ALA A 338 -5.46 -17.30 3.89
C ALA A 338 -5.48 -16.50 5.20
N GLN A 339 -4.32 -16.08 5.72
CA GLN A 339 -4.25 -15.29 6.94
C GLN A 339 -4.49 -13.80 6.72
N ALA A 340 -4.48 -13.32 5.47
CA ALA A 340 -4.61 -11.90 5.16
C ALA A 340 -6.06 -11.40 5.06
N GLY A 341 -7.05 -12.29 5.14
CA GLY A 341 -8.47 -11.93 4.97
C GLY A 341 -8.82 -11.54 3.53
N ILE A 342 -8.21 -12.20 2.54
CA ILE A 342 -8.50 -11.99 1.11
C ILE A 342 -9.28 -13.15 0.52
N ASN A 343 -10.01 -12.87 -0.56
CA ASN A 343 -10.84 -13.82 -1.31
C ASN A 343 -10.53 -13.79 -2.81
N TRP A 344 -9.64 -12.91 -3.26
CA TRP A 344 -9.27 -12.75 -4.66
C TRP A 344 -7.77 -12.62 -4.81
N ILE A 345 -7.19 -13.25 -5.84
CA ILE A 345 -5.78 -13.09 -6.16
C ILE A 345 -5.56 -12.94 -7.65
N LYS A 346 -4.94 -11.83 -8.07
CA LYS A 346 -4.49 -11.63 -9.44
C LYS A 346 -3.05 -12.12 -9.60
N PHE A 347 -2.81 -12.96 -10.61
CA PHE A 347 -1.51 -13.56 -10.85
C PHE A 347 -1.15 -13.60 -12.35
N PRO A 348 0.09 -13.26 -12.75
CA PRO A 348 0.56 -13.32 -14.15
C PRO A 348 0.59 -14.76 -14.67
N LEU A 349 -0.05 -15.02 -15.81
CA LEU A 349 -0.09 -16.37 -16.40
C LEU A 349 0.46 -16.46 -17.83
N TRP A 350 0.54 -15.35 -18.58
CA TRP A 350 0.89 -15.41 -20.01
C TRP A 350 2.28 -16.01 -20.26
N ASN A 351 3.27 -15.71 -19.43
CA ASN A 351 4.65 -16.15 -19.65
C ASN A 351 5.07 -17.35 -18.79
N VAL A 352 4.15 -17.95 -18.04
CA VAL A 352 4.46 -19.09 -17.15
C VAL A 352 5.00 -20.28 -17.95
N MET A 353 4.42 -20.53 -19.12
CA MET A 353 4.80 -21.63 -20.01
C MET A 353 6.20 -21.46 -20.62
N SER A 354 6.68 -20.22 -20.78
CA SER A 354 8.01 -19.90 -21.32
C SER A 354 9.15 -20.04 -20.30
N SER A 355 8.88 -20.56 -19.10
CA SER A 355 9.88 -20.66 -18.04
C SER A 355 10.98 -21.66 -18.39
N LYS A 356 12.24 -21.31 -18.09
CA LYS A 356 13.37 -22.25 -18.19
C LYS A 356 13.28 -23.41 -17.19
N ASN A 357 12.47 -23.26 -16.13
CA ASN A 357 12.21 -24.31 -15.15
C ASN A 357 10.97 -25.10 -15.56
N GLY A 358 11.14 -26.30 -16.11
CA GLY A 358 10.05 -27.15 -16.60
C GLY A 358 9.01 -27.53 -15.54
N HIS A 359 9.32 -27.44 -14.25
CA HIS A 359 8.36 -27.72 -13.16
C HIS A 359 7.49 -26.52 -12.79
N LYS A 360 7.83 -25.30 -13.25
CA LYS A 360 7.16 -24.07 -12.81
C LYS A 360 5.67 -24.01 -13.15
N PRO A 361 5.21 -24.39 -14.37
CA PRO A 361 3.78 -24.40 -14.67
C PRO A 361 2.98 -25.31 -13.74
N ASN A 362 3.55 -26.46 -13.34
CA ASN A 362 2.91 -27.37 -12.38
C ASN A 362 2.81 -26.71 -10.99
N GLN A 363 3.89 -26.10 -10.50
CA GLN A 363 3.90 -25.42 -9.20
C GLN A 363 2.91 -24.26 -9.14
N VAL A 364 2.75 -23.50 -10.22
CA VAL A 364 1.74 -22.44 -10.31
C VAL A 364 0.33 -23.03 -10.29
N ALA A 365 0.07 -24.10 -11.04
CA ALA A 365 -1.25 -24.75 -11.02
C ALA A 365 -1.60 -25.30 -9.63
N GLU A 366 -0.67 -25.97 -8.96
CA GLU A 366 -0.84 -26.46 -7.58
C GLU A 366 -1.10 -25.31 -6.58
N MET A 367 -0.40 -24.18 -6.73
CA MET A 367 -0.63 -22.99 -5.91
C MET A 367 -2.04 -22.43 -6.13
N LEU A 368 -2.50 -22.30 -7.38
CA LEU A 368 -3.83 -21.77 -7.69
C LEU A 368 -4.95 -22.70 -7.18
N ASP A 369 -4.77 -24.01 -7.33
CA ASP A 369 -5.70 -25.00 -6.77
C ASP A 369 -5.76 -24.91 -5.23
N ALA A 370 -4.60 -24.79 -4.58
CA ALA A 370 -4.53 -24.58 -3.13
C ALA A 370 -5.17 -23.27 -2.66
N MET A 371 -5.15 -22.21 -3.48
CA MET A 371 -5.87 -20.95 -3.22
C MET A 371 -7.39 -21.17 -3.29
N SER A 372 -7.88 -21.80 -4.37
CA SER A 372 -9.30 -22.09 -4.55
C SER A 372 -9.85 -22.96 -3.42
N ASN A 373 -9.10 -23.98 -2.98
CA ASN A 373 -9.45 -24.83 -1.83
C ASN A 373 -9.54 -24.07 -0.50
N LYS A 374 -8.97 -22.85 -0.42
CA LYS A 374 -9.03 -21.95 0.73
C LYS A 374 -10.06 -20.82 0.55
N GLY A 375 -10.91 -20.88 -0.48
CA GLY A 375 -11.91 -19.86 -0.76
C GLY A 375 -11.35 -18.57 -1.37
N ILE A 376 -10.17 -18.64 -1.99
CA ILE A 376 -9.52 -17.52 -2.67
C ILE A 376 -9.61 -17.75 -4.17
N THR A 377 -10.37 -16.90 -4.87
CA THR A 377 -10.63 -17.00 -6.30
C THR A 377 -9.46 -16.44 -7.12
N PRO A 378 -8.82 -17.25 -7.97
CA PRO A 378 -7.77 -16.78 -8.88
C PRO A 378 -8.30 -15.92 -10.03
N ILE A 379 -7.51 -14.91 -10.39
CA ILE A 379 -7.68 -14.07 -11.57
C ILE A 379 -6.39 -14.14 -12.40
N GLY A 380 -6.48 -14.64 -13.62
CA GLY A 380 -5.36 -14.77 -14.54
C GLY A 380 -5.06 -13.43 -15.21
N LEU A 381 -3.87 -12.87 -14.97
CA LEU A 381 -3.39 -11.69 -15.69
C LEU A 381 -2.73 -12.14 -16.99
N LEU A 382 -3.26 -11.67 -18.11
CA LEU A 382 -2.61 -11.71 -19.41
C LEU A 382 -1.75 -10.46 -19.58
N ASN A 383 -0.77 -10.33 -18.69
CA ASN A 383 0.29 -9.34 -18.75
C ASN A 383 1.63 -10.02 -19.08
N HIS A 384 2.60 -9.25 -19.58
CA HIS A 384 3.92 -9.76 -19.95
C HIS A 384 3.89 -10.89 -21.02
N PRO A 385 3.50 -10.58 -22.27
CA PRO A 385 3.52 -11.58 -23.34
C PRO A 385 4.91 -12.19 -23.57
N PRO A 386 4.98 -13.43 -24.13
CA PRO A 386 6.23 -14.07 -24.53
C PRO A 386 7.10 -13.16 -25.40
N LYS A 387 8.43 -13.34 -25.32
CA LYS A 387 9.39 -12.45 -25.99
C LYS A 387 9.23 -12.43 -27.50
N GLU A 388 8.81 -13.55 -28.07
CA GLU A 388 8.59 -13.77 -29.50
C GLU A 388 7.48 -12.84 -30.04
N ILE A 389 6.44 -12.61 -29.25
CA ILE A 389 5.37 -11.65 -29.55
C ILE A 389 5.82 -10.24 -29.18
N ARG A 390 6.35 -10.06 -27.96
CA ARG A 390 6.73 -8.74 -27.44
C ARG A 390 7.74 -8.02 -28.33
N SER A 391 8.71 -8.75 -28.88
CA SER A 391 9.77 -8.19 -29.73
C SER A 391 9.24 -7.57 -31.04
N GLN A 392 8.08 -8.00 -31.52
CA GLN A 392 7.45 -7.45 -32.72
C GLN A 392 6.84 -6.05 -32.51
N PHE A 393 6.61 -5.68 -31.24
CA PHE A 393 6.07 -4.38 -30.82
C PHE A 393 7.11 -3.51 -30.11
N ALA A 394 8.40 -3.90 -30.12
CA ALA A 394 9.43 -3.27 -29.30
C ALA A 394 9.67 -1.77 -29.61
N LYS A 395 9.32 -1.29 -30.81
CA LYS A 395 9.46 0.13 -31.19
C LYS A 395 8.30 1.01 -30.69
N ASP A 396 7.09 0.46 -30.60
CA ASP A 396 5.84 1.19 -30.32
C ASP A 396 5.00 0.48 -29.24
N TRP A 397 5.64 -0.03 -28.19
CA TRP A 397 4.94 -0.73 -27.12
C TRP A 397 4.08 0.24 -26.29
N GLN A 398 2.79 0.27 -26.56
CA GLN A 398 1.81 1.07 -25.81
C GLN A 398 1.05 0.28 -24.75
N GLY A 399 1.32 -1.04 -24.62
CA GLY A 399 0.62 -1.97 -23.72
C GLY A 399 0.03 -3.16 -24.48
N VAL A 400 -0.66 -4.07 -23.76
CA VAL A 400 -1.11 -5.33 -24.37
C VAL A 400 -2.25 -5.16 -25.36
N SER A 401 -2.97 -4.04 -25.34
CA SER A 401 -4.07 -3.81 -26.27
C SER A 401 -3.62 -3.84 -27.74
N GLY A 402 -2.39 -3.41 -28.03
CA GLY A 402 -1.77 -3.50 -29.35
C GLY A 402 -1.62 -4.94 -29.87
N ILE A 403 -1.55 -5.93 -28.98
CA ILE A 403 -1.55 -7.36 -29.36
C ILE A 403 -2.98 -7.82 -29.63
N PHE A 404 -3.93 -7.48 -28.76
CA PHE A 404 -5.32 -7.95 -28.89
C PHE A 404 -6.11 -7.30 -30.03
N THR A 405 -5.62 -6.18 -30.58
CA THR A 405 -6.16 -5.58 -31.81
C THR A 405 -5.73 -6.31 -33.08
N MET A 406 -4.65 -7.10 -33.04
CA MET A 406 -4.23 -7.95 -34.14
C MET A 406 -5.22 -9.11 -34.40
N PRO A 407 -5.20 -9.73 -35.60
CA PRO A 407 -5.99 -10.92 -35.88
C PRO A 407 -5.77 -12.05 -34.86
N VAL A 408 -6.81 -12.83 -34.55
CA VAL A 408 -6.77 -13.91 -33.53
C VAL A 408 -5.64 -14.90 -33.80
N SER A 409 -5.38 -15.23 -35.07
CA SER A 409 -4.30 -16.12 -35.50
C SER A 409 -2.90 -15.65 -35.09
N PHE A 410 -2.73 -14.37 -34.76
CA PHE A 410 -1.47 -13.79 -34.33
C PHE A 410 -1.14 -14.12 -32.86
N TRP A 411 -2.10 -13.90 -31.95
CA TRP A 411 -1.86 -14.02 -30.50
C TRP A 411 -2.40 -15.31 -29.87
N SER A 412 -3.43 -15.92 -30.46
CA SER A 412 -4.05 -17.15 -29.95
C SER A 412 -3.04 -18.29 -29.71
N PRO A 413 -2.09 -18.56 -30.64
CA PRO A 413 -1.12 -19.65 -30.44
C PRO A 413 -0.27 -19.49 -29.16
N SER A 414 -0.03 -18.25 -28.70
CA SER A 414 0.72 -18.02 -27.46
C SER A 414 -0.08 -18.26 -26.18
N LEU A 415 -1.40 -18.37 -26.29
CA LEU A 415 -2.31 -18.54 -25.16
C LEU A 415 -2.92 -19.95 -25.11
N GLU A 416 -2.83 -20.74 -26.18
CA GLU A 416 -3.38 -22.10 -26.24
C GLU A 416 -2.89 -22.97 -25.07
N GLU A 417 -1.57 -23.04 -24.83
CA GLU A 417 -1.01 -23.81 -23.72
C GLU A 417 -1.40 -23.24 -22.35
N VAL A 418 -1.48 -21.92 -22.22
CA VAL A 418 -1.87 -21.24 -20.98
C VAL A 418 -3.33 -21.58 -20.65
N PHE A 419 -4.23 -21.47 -21.62
CA PHE A 419 -5.65 -21.74 -21.44
C PHE A 419 -5.91 -23.22 -21.20
N ALA A 420 -5.32 -24.11 -22.01
CA ALA A 420 -5.45 -25.55 -21.80
C ALA A 420 -5.02 -25.96 -20.38
N ARG A 421 -4.03 -25.26 -19.80
CA ARG A 421 -3.52 -25.57 -18.47
C ARG A 421 -4.31 -24.96 -17.31
N PHE A 422 -4.74 -23.70 -17.44
CA PHE A 422 -5.24 -22.92 -16.29
C PHE A 422 -6.73 -22.64 -16.31
N THR A 423 -7.43 -22.84 -17.43
CA THR A 423 -8.85 -22.48 -17.57
C THR A 423 -9.79 -23.32 -16.69
N SER A 424 -9.37 -24.49 -16.19
CA SER A 424 -10.13 -25.24 -15.16
C SER A 424 -9.98 -24.67 -13.74
N LEU A 425 -8.94 -23.86 -13.51
CA LEU A 425 -8.62 -23.25 -12.21
C LEU A 425 -8.99 -21.75 -12.16
N VAL A 426 -9.11 -21.12 -13.33
CA VAL A 426 -9.25 -19.67 -13.47
C VAL A 426 -10.42 -19.34 -14.40
N ASN A 427 -11.46 -18.73 -13.82
CA ASN A 427 -12.62 -18.25 -14.57
C ASN A 427 -12.56 -16.74 -14.84
N TYR A 428 -11.74 -15.99 -14.11
CA TYR A 428 -11.56 -14.55 -14.28
C TYR A 428 -10.24 -14.24 -14.97
N TRP A 429 -10.31 -13.52 -16.09
CA TRP A 429 -9.14 -13.17 -16.89
C TRP A 429 -9.07 -11.66 -17.07
N GLN A 430 -7.96 -11.06 -16.67
CA GLN A 430 -7.69 -9.64 -16.91
C GLN A 430 -6.73 -9.50 -18.08
N LEU A 431 -7.08 -8.66 -19.04
CA LEU A 431 -6.20 -8.30 -20.15
C LEU A 431 -5.28 -7.18 -19.69
N GLY A 432 -3.98 -7.46 -19.59
CA GLY A 432 -3.00 -6.52 -19.07
C GLY A 432 -2.94 -6.49 -17.54
N GLY A 433 -1.99 -5.72 -17.03
CA GLY A 433 -1.82 -5.50 -15.58
C GLY A 433 -2.71 -4.37 -15.07
N ASP A 434 -2.67 -4.12 -13.76
CA ASP A 434 -3.40 -2.99 -13.13
C ASP A 434 -2.81 -1.61 -13.48
N ASP A 435 -1.76 -1.55 -14.28
CA ASP A 435 -1.11 -0.34 -14.78
C ASP A 435 -1.19 -0.21 -16.31
N ASP A 436 -1.94 -1.10 -16.98
CA ASP A 436 -2.03 -1.12 -18.44
C ASP A 436 -3.13 -0.18 -18.97
N GLN A 437 -2.75 1.06 -19.27
CA GLN A 437 -3.65 2.08 -19.81
C GLN A 437 -4.00 1.92 -21.28
N SER A 438 -3.47 0.90 -21.97
CA SER A 438 -3.57 0.78 -23.43
C SER A 438 -4.99 0.54 -23.96
N PHE A 439 -5.94 0.22 -23.07
CA PHE A 439 -7.36 0.07 -23.39
C PHE A 439 -8.17 1.36 -23.22
N ILE A 440 -7.63 2.35 -22.51
CA ILE A 440 -8.31 3.62 -22.22
C ILE A 440 -8.38 4.44 -23.51
N GLY A 441 -9.58 4.93 -23.85
CA GLY A 441 -9.81 5.70 -25.08
C GLY A 441 -9.86 4.87 -26.38
N MET A 442 -9.81 3.53 -26.30
CA MET A 442 -9.88 2.66 -27.48
C MET A 442 -11.27 2.72 -28.14
N GLN A 443 -11.33 3.13 -29.42
CA GLN A 443 -12.59 3.26 -30.16
C GLN A 443 -13.34 1.92 -30.36
N ASN A 444 -12.61 0.82 -30.57
CA ASN A 444 -13.17 -0.51 -30.83
C ASN A 444 -13.14 -1.44 -29.61
N LEU A 445 -13.10 -0.89 -28.39
CA LEU A 445 -12.93 -1.64 -27.14
C LEU A 445 -13.88 -2.84 -27.02
N ASN A 446 -15.19 -2.59 -27.16
CA ASN A 446 -16.20 -3.64 -27.04
C ASN A 446 -16.02 -4.76 -28.06
N THR A 447 -15.58 -4.44 -29.28
CA THR A 447 -15.32 -5.44 -30.32
C THR A 447 -14.07 -6.27 -29.98
N THR A 448 -13.01 -5.63 -29.49
CA THR A 448 -11.78 -6.30 -29.05
C THR A 448 -12.06 -7.25 -27.89
N LEU A 449 -12.77 -6.80 -26.87
CA LEU A 449 -13.13 -7.63 -25.72
C LEU A 449 -14.03 -8.81 -26.10
N LYS A 450 -15.02 -8.60 -26.99
CA LYS A 450 -15.84 -9.70 -27.54
C LYS A 450 -15.01 -10.77 -28.23
N LYS A 451 -14.01 -10.38 -29.03
CA LYS A 451 -13.12 -11.32 -29.73
C LYS A 451 -12.33 -12.17 -28.74
N VAL A 452 -11.71 -11.55 -27.73
CA VAL A 452 -10.92 -12.27 -26.72
C VAL A 452 -11.81 -13.17 -25.88
N LYS A 453 -12.96 -12.68 -25.41
CA LYS A 453 -13.93 -13.48 -24.68
C LYS A 453 -14.40 -14.70 -25.47
N SER A 454 -14.69 -14.54 -26.76
CA SER A 454 -15.12 -15.65 -27.61
C SER A 454 -14.07 -16.76 -27.70
N GLN A 455 -12.77 -16.43 -27.66
CA GLN A 455 -11.69 -17.43 -27.63
C GLN A 455 -11.57 -18.12 -26.26
N LEU A 456 -11.71 -17.36 -25.16
CA LEU A 456 -11.72 -17.92 -23.80
C LEU A 456 -12.90 -18.90 -23.60
N ASP A 457 -14.07 -18.56 -24.13
CA ASP A 457 -15.29 -19.40 -24.04
C ASP A 457 -15.21 -20.69 -24.87
N LEU A 458 -14.24 -20.86 -25.78
CA LEU A 458 -14.03 -22.13 -26.50
C LEU A 458 -13.55 -23.25 -25.57
N ILE A 459 -12.78 -22.89 -24.54
CA ILE A 459 -12.13 -23.83 -23.63
C ILE A 459 -12.73 -23.71 -22.22
N GLY A 460 -13.08 -22.49 -21.80
CA GLY A 460 -13.55 -22.17 -20.46
C GLY A 460 -15.06 -22.14 -20.31
N ARG A 461 -15.52 -22.42 -19.09
CA ARG A 461 -16.92 -22.28 -18.69
C ARG A 461 -17.04 -21.04 -17.80
N ASP A 462 -18.09 -20.25 -18.03
CA ASP A 462 -18.40 -19.05 -17.24
C ASP A 462 -17.23 -18.04 -17.18
N THR A 463 -16.57 -17.79 -18.32
CA THR A 463 -15.39 -16.92 -18.34
C THR A 463 -15.78 -15.46 -18.17
N HIS A 464 -15.04 -14.77 -17.31
CA HIS A 464 -15.14 -13.35 -17.05
C HIS A 464 -13.91 -12.63 -17.60
N VAL A 465 -14.11 -11.52 -18.31
CA VAL A 465 -13.03 -10.74 -18.92
C VAL A 465 -13.02 -9.32 -18.37
N GLY A 466 -11.88 -8.87 -17.88
CA GLY A 466 -11.72 -7.51 -17.40
C GLY A 466 -10.48 -6.81 -17.94
N ILE A 467 -10.46 -5.50 -17.73
CA ILE A 467 -9.37 -4.60 -18.15
C ILE A 467 -9.07 -3.60 -17.05
N HIS A 468 -7.90 -2.98 -17.14
CA HIS A 468 -7.59 -1.79 -16.37
C HIS A 468 -8.35 -0.56 -16.88
N TRP A 469 -8.68 0.36 -15.96
CA TRP A 469 -9.30 1.65 -16.25
C TRP A 469 -8.84 2.73 -15.26
N ASP A 470 -9.09 4.01 -15.58
CA ASP A 470 -8.82 5.15 -14.70
C ASP A 470 -10.11 5.91 -14.31
N TRP A 471 -10.06 6.70 -13.24
CA TRP A 471 -11.20 7.52 -12.82
C TRP A 471 -11.44 8.77 -13.68
N LYS A 472 -10.45 9.18 -14.49
CA LYS A 472 -10.50 10.44 -15.27
C LYS A 472 -11.34 10.27 -16.54
N THR A 473 -11.44 9.06 -17.04
CA THR A 473 -12.12 8.73 -18.29
C THR A 473 -13.52 8.18 -17.99
N PRO A 474 -14.58 8.72 -18.63
CA PRO A 474 -15.94 8.20 -18.47
C PRO A 474 -16.00 6.69 -18.68
N LEU A 475 -16.71 5.99 -17.79
CA LEU A 475 -16.93 4.56 -17.92
C LEU A 475 -17.71 4.25 -19.21
N PRO A 476 -17.37 3.16 -19.94
CA PRO A 476 -18.14 2.70 -21.08
C PRO A 476 -19.63 2.52 -20.76
N GLU A 477 -20.52 3.12 -21.56
CA GLU A 477 -21.98 3.11 -21.32
C GLU A 477 -22.61 1.71 -21.40
N LYS A 478 -22.02 0.79 -22.19
CA LYS A 478 -22.49 -0.59 -22.37
C LYS A 478 -21.38 -1.57 -22.06
N GLY A 479 -21.52 -2.24 -20.92
CA GLY A 479 -20.65 -3.35 -20.51
C GLY A 479 -20.93 -4.64 -21.27
N LEU A 480 -19.92 -5.50 -21.36
CA LEU A 480 -20.08 -6.89 -21.79
C LEU A 480 -20.68 -7.73 -20.64
N VAL A 481 -21.45 -8.76 -20.98
CA VAL A 481 -21.85 -9.79 -20.01
C VAL A 481 -20.59 -10.49 -19.48
N ASN A 482 -20.54 -10.74 -18.18
CA ASN A 482 -19.39 -11.29 -17.47
C ASN A 482 -18.11 -10.47 -17.72
N SER A 483 -18.20 -9.15 -17.56
CA SER A 483 -17.03 -8.27 -17.61
C SER A 483 -16.89 -7.42 -16.36
N PHE A 484 -15.64 -7.06 -16.04
CA PHE A 484 -15.30 -6.24 -14.88
C PHE A 484 -14.26 -5.19 -15.26
N MET A 485 -14.17 -4.13 -14.47
CA MET A 485 -13.16 -3.08 -14.62
C MET A 485 -12.31 -3.00 -13.37
N SER A 486 -10.99 -3.07 -13.55
CA SER A 486 -10.00 -2.87 -12.49
C SER A 486 -9.49 -1.44 -12.53
N ILE A 487 -9.93 -0.62 -11.59
CA ILE A 487 -9.67 0.82 -11.60
C ILE A 487 -8.48 1.14 -10.69
N LYS A 488 -7.45 1.73 -11.29
CA LYS A 488 -6.26 2.26 -10.59
C LYS A 488 -5.88 3.58 -11.26
N ASN A 489 -5.43 4.55 -10.48
CA ASN A 489 -4.92 5.82 -11.03
C ASN A 489 -3.40 5.86 -10.89
N GLU A 490 -2.74 6.56 -11.83
CA GLU A 490 -1.33 6.94 -11.69
C GLU A 490 -1.09 7.75 -10.42
N SER A 491 -1.92 8.77 -10.20
CA SER A 491 -1.91 9.58 -8.99
C SER A 491 -2.78 8.94 -7.91
N ARG A 492 -2.17 8.56 -6.79
CA ARG A 492 -2.86 8.01 -5.62
C ARG A 492 -3.95 8.99 -5.13
N LEU A 493 -5.20 8.51 -5.03
CA LEU A 493 -6.31 9.29 -4.48
C LEU A 493 -6.32 9.25 -2.95
N SER A 494 -6.57 10.41 -2.33
CA SER A 494 -6.92 10.48 -0.90
C SER A 494 -8.26 9.78 -0.62
N PRO A 495 -8.60 9.47 0.66
CA PRO A 495 -9.91 8.93 0.99
C PRO A 495 -11.08 9.79 0.46
N SER A 496 -11.02 11.11 0.60
CA SER A 496 -12.09 12.02 0.15
C SER A 496 -12.19 12.09 -1.39
N ASP A 497 -11.06 12.08 -2.10
CA ASP A 497 -11.06 12.03 -3.56
C ASP A 497 -11.58 10.69 -4.07
N LEU A 498 -11.16 9.57 -3.46
CA LEU A 498 -11.66 8.24 -3.79
C LEU A 498 -13.17 8.13 -3.60
N ALA A 499 -13.68 8.68 -2.50
CA ALA A 499 -15.11 8.76 -2.22
C ALA A 499 -15.87 9.52 -3.33
N ARG A 500 -15.33 10.67 -3.76
CA ARG A 500 -15.92 11.48 -4.83
C ARG A 500 -15.94 10.74 -6.16
N GLU A 501 -14.83 10.11 -6.56
CA GLU A 501 -14.77 9.40 -7.84
C GLU A 501 -15.68 8.16 -7.86
N LEU A 502 -15.72 7.40 -6.77
CA LEU A 502 -16.65 6.27 -6.65
C LEU A 502 -18.12 6.72 -6.69
N GLN A 503 -18.45 7.85 -6.06
CA GLN A 503 -19.79 8.42 -6.12
C GLN A 503 -20.17 8.86 -7.54
N ASN A 504 -19.27 9.56 -8.24
CA ASN A 504 -19.47 9.97 -9.63
C ASN A 504 -19.68 8.75 -10.55
N SER A 505 -18.91 7.68 -10.34
CA SER A 505 -19.04 6.45 -11.13
C SER A 505 -20.37 5.73 -10.95
N LYS A 506 -20.95 5.73 -9.73
CA LYS A 506 -22.25 5.10 -9.45
C LYS A 506 -23.42 5.73 -10.22
N LEU A 507 -23.29 7.01 -10.55
CA LEU A 507 -24.31 7.76 -11.27
C LEU A 507 -24.31 7.42 -12.78
N SER A 508 -23.26 6.75 -13.28
CA SER A 508 -23.19 6.20 -14.63
C SER A 508 -23.76 4.77 -14.62
N SER A 509 -24.86 4.55 -15.32
CA SER A 509 -25.69 3.33 -15.30
C SER A 509 -25.07 2.10 -16.00
N SER A 510 -23.77 1.83 -15.82
CA SER A 510 -23.10 0.66 -16.42
C SER A 510 -23.12 -0.55 -15.48
N ILE A 511 -23.48 -1.73 -16.02
CA ILE A 511 -23.68 -3.01 -15.32
C ILE A 511 -22.35 -3.70 -14.90
N THR A 512 -21.18 -3.11 -15.16
CA THR A 512 -19.88 -3.76 -14.89
C THR A 512 -19.46 -3.67 -13.44
N SER A 513 -19.01 -4.80 -12.87
CA SER A 513 -18.38 -4.84 -11.54
C SER A 513 -17.16 -3.92 -11.50
N ARG A 514 -17.08 -3.12 -10.43
CA ARG A 514 -16.05 -2.10 -10.23
C ARG A 514 -15.07 -2.56 -9.16
N TRP A 515 -13.91 -2.98 -9.61
CA TRP A 515 -12.80 -3.38 -8.74
C TRP A 515 -11.86 -2.20 -8.57
N VAL A 516 -11.44 -1.92 -7.35
CA VAL A 516 -10.57 -0.79 -7.02
C VAL A 516 -9.23 -1.34 -6.54
N THR A 517 -8.15 -0.94 -7.20
CA THR A 517 -6.80 -1.29 -6.77
C THR A 517 -6.20 -0.13 -5.97
N LEU A 518 -5.85 -0.40 -4.71
CA LEU A 518 -5.26 0.54 -3.76
C LEU A 518 -3.75 0.34 -3.69
N THR A 519 -2.99 1.37 -4.04
CA THR A 519 -1.54 1.45 -3.77
C THR A 519 -1.31 2.16 -2.44
N PRO A 520 -0.72 1.50 -1.42
CA PRO A 520 -0.36 2.16 -0.16
C PRO A 520 0.59 3.34 -0.35
N LEU A 521 0.74 4.21 0.65
CA LEU A 521 1.78 5.23 0.63
C LEU A 521 3.19 4.60 0.53
N PRO A 522 4.13 5.21 -0.21
CA PRO A 522 5.50 4.69 -0.32
C PRO A 522 6.19 4.65 1.04
N ARG A 523 7.22 3.83 1.16
CA ARG A 523 8.03 3.74 2.38
C ARG A 523 8.82 5.02 2.61
N ASP A 524 9.30 5.63 1.53
CA ASP A 524 10.08 6.86 1.60
C ASP A 524 9.15 8.07 1.77
N GLY A 525 9.50 8.97 2.70
CA GLY A 525 8.79 10.22 2.94
C GLY A 525 7.56 10.12 3.87
N TYR A 526 7.18 8.93 4.32
CA TYR A 526 6.03 8.72 5.22
C TYR A 526 6.38 7.79 6.38
N SER A 527 5.86 8.10 7.56
CA SER A 527 5.99 7.24 8.73
C SER A 527 5.15 5.95 8.58
N PRO A 528 5.53 4.87 9.28
CA PRO A 528 4.73 3.64 9.33
C PRO A 528 3.25 3.88 9.70
N GLU A 529 3.00 4.77 10.66
CA GLU A 529 1.66 5.10 11.14
C GLU A 529 0.82 5.77 10.04
N GLU A 530 1.34 6.81 9.39
CA GLU A 530 0.66 7.50 8.30
C GLU A 530 0.27 6.54 7.16
N ARG A 531 1.18 5.62 6.81
CA ARG A 531 0.94 4.63 5.75
C ARG A 531 -0.17 3.64 6.14
N GLY A 532 -0.17 3.17 7.38
CA GLY A 532 -1.20 2.25 7.90
C GLY A 532 -2.57 2.91 8.02
N VAL A 533 -2.63 4.11 8.58
CA VAL A 533 -3.85 4.92 8.73
C VAL A 533 -4.46 5.26 7.37
N ASP A 534 -3.64 5.71 6.43
CA ASP A 534 -4.11 6.01 5.08
C ASP A 534 -4.73 4.79 4.39
N LEU A 535 -4.00 3.66 4.43
CA LEU A 535 -4.46 2.40 3.83
C LEU A 535 -5.81 1.98 4.44
N ALA A 536 -5.93 2.00 5.77
CA ALA A 536 -7.16 1.66 6.46
C ALA A 536 -8.34 2.57 6.07
N LYS A 537 -8.16 3.90 6.08
CA LYS A 537 -9.21 4.85 5.69
C LYS A 537 -9.64 4.64 4.23
N ARG A 538 -8.72 4.33 3.31
CA ARG A 538 -9.03 4.07 1.90
C ARG A 538 -9.75 2.74 1.68
N MET A 539 -9.40 1.70 2.43
CA MET A 539 -10.12 0.41 2.41
C MET A 539 -11.55 0.56 2.90
N VAL A 540 -11.76 1.23 4.05
CA VAL A 540 -13.10 1.55 4.58
C VAL A 540 -13.89 2.37 3.55
N THR A 541 -13.25 3.36 2.94
CA THR A 541 -13.85 4.20 1.89
C THR A 541 -14.32 3.42 0.68
N ALA A 542 -13.45 2.60 0.10
CA ALA A 542 -13.81 1.76 -1.03
C ALA A 542 -15.00 0.85 -0.69
N LYS A 543 -15.03 0.29 0.53
CA LYS A 543 -16.10 -0.60 0.98
C LYS A 543 -17.44 0.13 1.15
N TYR A 544 -17.52 1.22 1.92
CA TYR A 544 -18.82 1.90 2.10
C TYR A 544 -19.31 2.62 0.84
N MET A 545 -18.39 2.97 -0.07
CA MET A 545 -18.75 3.45 -1.41
C MET A 545 -19.11 2.33 -2.38
N GLY A 546 -19.17 1.07 -1.94
CA GLY A 546 -19.68 -0.07 -2.70
C GLY A 546 -18.81 -0.42 -3.91
N ALA A 547 -17.49 -0.53 -3.70
CA ALA A 547 -16.62 -1.24 -4.62
C ALA A 547 -16.92 -2.75 -4.56
N ASP A 548 -16.97 -3.41 -5.72
CA ASP A 548 -17.28 -4.85 -5.82
C ASP A 548 -16.04 -5.73 -5.55
N GLY A 549 -14.85 -5.15 -5.68
CA GLY A 549 -13.57 -5.76 -5.34
C GLY A 549 -12.55 -4.70 -4.90
N ILE A 550 -11.71 -5.01 -3.91
CA ILE A 550 -10.73 -4.08 -3.34
C ILE A 550 -9.38 -4.79 -3.29
N PHE A 551 -8.43 -4.36 -4.11
CA PHE A 551 -7.15 -5.03 -4.30
C PHE A 551 -5.99 -4.22 -3.73
N ALA A 552 -5.04 -4.87 -3.06
CA ALA A 552 -3.73 -4.28 -2.80
C ALA A 552 -2.87 -4.39 -4.07
N SER A 553 -2.30 -3.28 -4.53
CA SER A 553 -1.39 -3.32 -5.68
C SER A 553 -0.06 -3.96 -5.32
N SER A 554 0.50 -4.74 -6.26
CA SER A 554 1.87 -5.28 -6.26
C SER A 554 2.39 -5.63 -4.85
N ILE A 555 1.83 -6.65 -4.21
CA ILE A 555 2.06 -6.93 -2.78
C ILE A 555 3.52 -7.18 -2.37
N PHE A 556 4.43 -7.43 -3.32
CA PHE A 556 5.87 -7.65 -3.11
C PHE A 556 6.74 -6.44 -3.46
N ASP A 557 6.12 -5.31 -3.80
CA ASP A 557 6.82 -4.06 -4.10
C ASP A 557 7.57 -3.54 -2.85
N GLU A 558 8.81 -3.06 -3.03
CA GLU A 558 9.64 -2.65 -1.89
C GLU A 558 9.17 -1.35 -1.22
N GLN A 559 8.47 -0.49 -1.98
CA GLN A 559 7.98 0.79 -1.51
C GLN A 559 6.54 0.70 -1.00
N HIS A 560 5.71 -0.14 -1.62
CA HIS A 560 4.26 -0.17 -1.39
C HIS A 560 3.74 -1.53 -0.88
N GLY A 561 4.56 -2.58 -0.94
CA GLY A 561 4.13 -3.95 -0.73
C GLY A 561 3.72 -4.30 0.71
N LEU A 562 2.85 -5.30 0.80
CA LEU A 562 2.37 -5.89 2.05
C LEU A 562 3.27 -7.05 2.52
N LEU A 563 4.06 -7.63 1.62
CA LEU A 563 4.96 -8.75 1.88
C LEU A 563 6.36 -8.46 1.35
N ASN A 564 7.37 -8.95 2.04
CA ASN A 564 8.72 -9.05 1.50
C ASN A 564 8.78 -10.18 0.46
N LYS A 565 9.81 -10.17 -0.40
CA LYS A 565 9.99 -11.14 -1.49
C LYS A 565 9.99 -12.62 -1.03
N ASN A 566 10.37 -12.88 0.22
CA ASN A 566 10.37 -14.22 0.84
C ASN A 566 9.01 -14.66 1.42
N GLY A 567 7.98 -13.79 1.37
CA GLY A 567 6.65 -14.02 1.93
C GLY A 567 6.45 -13.54 3.37
N SER A 568 7.47 -12.99 4.03
CA SER A 568 7.30 -12.42 5.37
C SER A 568 6.52 -11.10 5.32
N PRO A 569 5.74 -10.74 6.35
CA PRO A 569 4.93 -9.53 6.33
C PRO A 569 5.82 -8.29 6.33
N THR A 570 5.41 -7.26 5.59
CA THR A 570 5.83 -5.89 5.90
C THR A 570 4.94 -5.35 7.01
N LEU A 571 5.28 -4.17 7.52
CA LEU A 571 4.46 -3.49 8.52
C LEU A 571 3.01 -3.26 8.02
N LEU A 572 2.81 -2.99 6.72
CA LEU A 572 1.47 -2.76 6.14
C LEU A 572 0.58 -4.00 6.05
N PHE A 573 1.14 -5.20 6.24
CA PHE A 573 0.35 -6.43 6.27
C PHE A 573 -0.76 -6.37 7.33
N LEU A 574 -0.45 -5.84 8.54
CA LEU A 574 -1.40 -5.81 9.64
C LEU A 574 -2.57 -4.85 9.41
N PRO A 575 -2.37 -3.57 9.02
CA PRO A 575 -3.47 -2.68 8.66
C PRO A 575 -4.38 -3.28 7.57
N TRP A 576 -3.79 -3.87 6.52
CA TRP A 576 -4.57 -4.55 5.49
C TRP A 576 -5.42 -5.67 6.09
N ARG A 577 -4.77 -6.61 6.79
CA ARG A 577 -5.42 -7.79 7.36
C ARG A 577 -6.53 -7.43 8.33
N THR A 578 -6.25 -6.55 9.29
CA THR A 578 -7.18 -6.19 10.36
C THR A 578 -8.44 -5.56 9.78
N VAL A 579 -8.29 -4.67 8.80
CA VAL A 579 -9.42 -4.01 8.13
C VAL A 579 -10.18 -4.99 7.23
N ALA A 580 -9.47 -5.80 6.44
CA ALA A 580 -10.09 -6.80 5.56
C ALA A 580 -10.93 -7.82 6.34
N LEU A 581 -10.39 -8.38 7.44
CA LEU A 581 -11.13 -9.32 8.29
C LEU A 581 -12.35 -8.69 8.98
N SER A 582 -12.26 -7.40 9.28
CA SER A 582 -13.36 -6.64 9.89
C SER A 582 -14.46 -6.30 8.89
N LEU A 583 -14.13 -6.13 7.60
CA LEU A 583 -15.06 -5.70 6.55
C LEU A 583 -15.54 -6.80 5.59
N GLN A 584 -14.85 -7.93 5.50
CA GLN A 584 -15.26 -9.07 4.65
C GLN A 584 -16.70 -9.49 4.95
N ASP A 585 -17.50 -9.68 3.90
CA ASP A 585 -18.93 -10.03 3.94
C ASP A 585 -19.82 -9.07 4.74
N THR A 586 -19.33 -7.86 5.06
CA THR A 586 -20.16 -6.88 5.76
C THR A 586 -20.98 -6.04 4.78
N LYS A 587 -22.18 -5.66 5.20
CA LYS A 587 -23.03 -4.68 4.54
C LYS A 587 -22.92 -3.35 5.26
N TYR A 588 -22.78 -2.27 4.50
CA TYR A 588 -22.76 -0.92 5.06
C TYR A 588 -24.17 -0.51 5.49
N LEU A 589 -24.32 -0.09 6.76
CA LEU A 589 -25.60 0.36 7.33
C LEU A 589 -25.75 1.88 7.31
N GLY A 590 -24.64 2.62 7.38
CA GLY A 590 -24.65 4.08 7.42
C GLY A 590 -23.66 4.65 8.42
N THR A 591 -23.94 5.89 8.85
CA THR A 591 -23.21 6.60 9.90
C THR A 591 -24.21 7.15 10.91
N PHE A 592 -23.80 7.33 12.16
CA PHE A 592 -24.58 8.08 13.14
C PHE A 592 -23.80 9.29 13.66
N ASN A 593 -24.47 10.29 14.21
CA ASN A 593 -23.78 11.44 14.80
C ASN A 593 -23.17 11.07 16.15
N MET A 594 -21.85 11.25 16.26
CA MET A 594 -21.12 11.13 17.52
C MET A 594 -21.24 12.41 18.35
N PRO A 595 -21.26 12.32 19.69
CA PRO A 595 -21.33 13.49 20.59
C PRO A 595 -20.35 14.62 20.23
N ASN A 596 -19.09 14.27 19.98
CA ASN A 596 -18.02 15.21 19.65
C ASN A 596 -17.59 15.11 18.17
N LYS A 597 -18.52 14.67 17.31
CA LYS A 597 -18.45 14.76 15.84
C LYS A 597 -17.34 13.92 15.19
N SER A 598 -16.85 12.89 15.88
CA SER A 598 -15.98 11.89 15.26
C SER A 598 -16.66 11.21 14.07
N THR A 599 -15.89 11.00 13.00
CA THR A 599 -16.35 10.28 11.82
C THR A 599 -16.52 8.81 12.17
N ASN A 600 -17.60 8.19 11.70
CA ASN A 600 -17.82 6.77 11.87
C ASN A 600 -18.51 6.14 10.68
N HIS A 601 -18.30 4.84 10.50
CA HIS A 601 -18.97 4.02 9.51
C HIS A 601 -19.38 2.70 10.14
N VAL A 602 -20.66 2.36 9.99
CA VAL A 602 -21.29 1.19 10.61
C VAL A 602 -21.50 0.12 9.55
N PHE A 603 -21.01 -1.07 9.85
CA PHE A 603 -21.12 -2.25 9.02
C PHE A 603 -21.75 -3.39 9.82
N MET A 604 -22.40 -4.31 9.11
CA MET A 604 -23.03 -5.48 9.73
C MET A 604 -22.73 -6.73 8.93
N ARG A 605 -22.47 -7.81 9.64
CA ARG A 605 -22.40 -9.16 9.10
C ARG A 605 -23.11 -10.11 10.06
N ASP A 606 -24.10 -10.81 9.55
CA ASP A 606 -25.01 -11.63 10.34
C ASP A 606 -25.59 -10.81 11.52
N GLU A 607 -25.26 -11.17 12.76
CA GLU A 607 -25.66 -10.47 13.98
C GLU A 607 -24.54 -9.58 14.57
N GLU A 608 -23.34 -9.57 13.96
CA GLU A 608 -22.20 -8.77 14.40
C GLU A 608 -22.20 -7.38 13.74
N VAL A 609 -22.27 -6.33 14.56
CA VAL A 609 -22.04 -4.94 14.11
C VAL A 609 -20.58 -4.57 14.35
N VAL A 610 -19.97 -3.98 13.32
CA VAL A 610 -18.62 -3.44 13.32
C VAL A 610 -18.69 -1.94 13.03
N VAL A 611 -18.02 -1.13 13.84
CA VAL A 611 -17.99 0.33 13.69
C VAL A 611 -16.54 0.79 13.57
N PHE A 612 -16.24 1.52 12.50
CA PHE A 612 -14.98 2.24 12.37
C PHE A 612 -15.17 3.67 12.85
N VAL A 613 -14.25 4.19 13.65
CA VAL A 613 -14.32 5.56 14.21
C VAL A 613 -12.95 6.24 14.12
N TRP A 614 -12.90 7.50 13.70
CA TRP A 614 -11.70 8.35 13.74
C TRP A 614 -12.07 9.84 13.79
N ASN A 615 -11.12 10.68 14.17
CA ASN A 615 -11.25 12.13 14.19
C ASN A 615 -9.90 12.80 13.90
N GLU A 616 -9.87 13.85 13.10
CA GLU A 616 -8.58 14.52 12.77
C GLU A 616 -7.98 15.21 14.01
N GLU A 617 -8.84 15.67 14.93
CA GLU A 617 -8.42 16.19 16.24
C GLU A 617 -8.67 15.16 17.34
N PRO A 618 -7.68 14.87 18.21
CA PRO A 618 -7.86 13.97 19.34
C PRO A 618 -9.06 14.38 20.21
N THR A 619 -10.00 13.46 20.36
CA THR A 619 -11.32 13.71 20.94
C THR A 619 -11.78 12.52 21.77
N GLU A 620 -12.49 12.77 22.86
CA GLU A 620 -13.16 11.73 23.63
C GLU A 620 -14.61 11.57 23.18
N GLU A 621 -15.07 10.34 22.93
CA GLU A 621 -16.47 10.03 22.61
C GLU A 621 -17.07 9.10 23.67
N VAL A 622 -18.24 9.48 24.21
CA VAL A 622 -18.94 8.68 25.23
C VAL A 622 -20.26 8.13 24.67
N ILE A 623 -20.30 6.83 24.38
CA ILE A 623 -21.41 6.20 23.66
C ILE A 623 -21.68 4.77 24.16
N TYR A 624 -22.97 4.39 24.24
CA TYR A 624 -23.33 3.00 24.51
C TYR A 624 -23.30 2.16 23.24
N LEU A 625 -22.48 1.10 23.25
CA LEU A 625 -22.23 0.17 22.14
C LEU A 625 -22.66 -1.28 22.44
N GLY A 626 -23.16 -1.56 23.65
CA GLY A 626 -23.51 -2.90 24.13
C GLY A 626 -22.54 -3.46 25.17
N GLU A 627 -22.79 -4.65 25.69
CA GLU A 627 -21.99 -5.23 26.79
C GLU A 627 -20.71 -5.93 26.36
N HIS A 628 -20.66 -6.41 25.12
CA HIS A 628 -19.55 -7.25 24.62
C HIS A 628 -18.68 -6.52 23.60
N ALA A 629 -18.93 -5.23 23.41
CA ALA A 629 -18.15 -4.40 22.51
C ALA A 629 -16.69 -4.34 22.99
N TYR A 630 -15.76 -4.53 22.06
CA TYR A 630 -14.33 -4.34 22.27
C TYR A 630 -13.74 -3.62 21.07
N ALA A 631 -12.61 -2.95 21.27
CA ALA A 631 -11.94 -2.18 20.24
C ALA A 631 -10.56 -2.75 19.91
N THR A 632 -10.13 -2.54 18.67
CA THR A 632 -8.75 -2.74 18.23
C THR A 632 -8.31 -1.54 17.40
N ASP A 633 -7.01 -1.27 17.37
CA ASP A 633 -6.45 -0.37 16.37
C ASP A 633 -6.27 -1.07 15.01
N VAL A 634 -5.77 -0.34 14.02
CA VAL A 634 -5.47 -0.89 12.68
C VAL A 634 -4.35 -1.94 12.71
N TRP A 635 -3.47 -1.90 13.70
CA TRP A 635 -2.37 -2.86 13.89
C TRP A 635 -2.83 -4.19 14.51
N GLY A 636 -4.08 -4.27 14.96
CA GLY A 636 -4.66 -5.45 15.60
C GLY A 636 -4.42 -5.51 17.11
N ARG A 637 -3.87 -4.46 17.73
CA ARG A 637 -3.71 -4.38 19.19
C ARG A 637 -5.08 -4.12 19.82
N ARG A 638 -5.38 -4.81 20.93
CA ARG A 638 -6.62 -4.59 21.68
C ARG A 638 -6.57 -3.27 22.43
N ILE A 639 -7.63 -2.49 22.31
CA ILE A 639 -7.86 -1.25 23.05
C ILE A 639 -8.86 -1.56 24.16
N GLN A 640 -8.47 -1.27 25.40
CA GLN A 640 -9.38 -1.37 26.53
C GLN A 640 -10.45 -0.27 26.45
N LEU A 641 -11.72 -0.68 26.50
CA LEU A 641 -12.85 0.24 26.50
C LEU A 641 -13.31 0.49 27.93
N ASP A 642 -12.86 1.60 28.51
CA ASP A 642 -13.34 2.06 29.80
C ASP A 642 -14.83 2.43 29.73
N ARG A 643 -15.51 2.33 30.87
CA ARG A 643 -16.94 2.62 30.95
C ARG A 643 -17.21 3.67 31.99
N ASP A 644 -18.07 4.62 31.65
CA ASP A 644 -18.59 5.57 32.61
C ASP A 644 -19.37 4.81 33.72
N PRO A 645 -19.05 5.02 35.00
CA PRO A 645 -19.58 4.22 36.10
C PRO A 645 -21.08 4.43 36.32
N LYS A 646 -21.65 5.58 35.90
CA LYS A 646 -23.06 5.92 36.10
C LYS A 646 -23.93 5.45 34.93
N THR A 647 -23.47 5.71 33.72
CA THR A 647 -24.24 5.49 32.48
C THR A 647 -23.89 4.18 31.79
N ARG A 648 -22.80 3.51 32.20
CA ARG A 648 -22.24 2.29 31.61
C ARG A 648 -21.87 2.43 30.12
N ARG A 649 -21.81 3.66 29.61
CA ARG A 649 -21.39 3.99 28.24
C ARG A 649 -19.88 3.81 28.09
N GLN A 650 -19.44 3.35 26.92
CA GLN A 650 -18.02 3.25 26.60
C GLN A 650 -17.42 4.63 26.38
N ILE A 651 -16.21 4.83 26.89
CA ILE A 651 -15.38 6.01 26.66
C ILE A 651 -14.35 5.63 25.59
N LEU A 652 -14.33 6.38 24.50
CA LEU A 652 -13.45 6.15 23.35
C LEU A 652 -12.50 7.34 23.21
N SER A 653 -11.20 7.12 23.34
CA SER A 653 -10.19 8.10 22.92
C SER A 653 -9.98 7.95 21.42
N VAL A 654 -10.47 8.91 20.64
CA VAL A 654 -10.47 8.87 19.17
C VAL A 654 -9.46 9.88 18.64
N ASP A 655 -8.56 9.43 17.77
CA ASP A 655 -7.62 10.28 17.03
C ASP A 655 -7.71 10.00 15.53
N SER A 656 -6.69 10.45 14.77
CA SER A 656 -6.68 10.34 13.32
C SER A 656 -6.53 8.90 12.83
N SER A 657 -6.09 7.98 13.70
CA SER A 657 -5.97 6.55 13.45
C SER A 657 -7.32 5.84 13.67
N PRO A 658 -7.82 5.06 12.68
CA PRO A 658 -9.08 4.37 12.84
C PRO A 658 -9.10 3.36 13.98
N ILE A 659 -10.10 3.50 14.85
CA ILE A 659 -10.45 2.49 15.86
C ILE A 659 -11.55 1.61 15.28
N ILE A 660 -11.38 0.30 15.43
CA ILE A 660 -12.30 -0.73 14.95
C ILE A 660 -13.02 -1.32 16.16
N ILE A 661 -14.30 -1.03 16.30
CA ILE A 661 -15.13 -1.54 17.40
C ILE A 661 -15.95 -2.71 16.88
N ARG A 662 -15.84 -3.86 17.55
CA ARG A 662 -16.49 -5.11 17.16
C ARG A 662 -17.47 -5.57 18.22
N LYS A 663 -18.38 -6.47 17.83
CA LYS A 663 -19.47 -6.99 18.69
C LYS A 663 -20.33 -5.86 19.29
N CYS A 664 -20.54 -4.80 18.52
CA CYS A 664 -21.52 -3.78 18.89
C CYS A 664 -22.93 -4.39 18.86
N ASN A 665 -23.80 -3.96 19.77
CA ASN A 665 -25.17 -4.45 19.82
C ASN A 665 -25.97 -3.96 18.58
N LYS A 666 -26.58 -4.92 17.88
CA LYS A 666 -27.30 -4.72 16.62
C LYS A 666 -28.53 -3.83 16.80
N GLU A 667 -29.34 -4.11 17.81
CA GLU A 667 -30.59 -3.41 18.08
C GLU A 667 -30.33 -1.92 18.37
N VAL A 668 -29.31 -1.63 19.18
CA VAL A 668 -28.82 -0.28 19.49
C VAL A 668 -28.32 0.44 18.24
N ALA A 669 -27.52 -0.23 17.41
CA ALA A 669 -27.00 0.36 16.18
C ALA A 669 -28.13 0.73 15.20
N TYR A 670 -29.09 -0.18 14.97
CA TYR A 670 -30.24 0.11 14.13
C TYR A 670 -31.12 1.21 14.74
N TRP A 671 -31.33 1.22 16.05
CA TRP A 671 -32.13 2.26 16.72
C TRP A 671 -31.52 3.64 16.47
N ARG A 672 -30.19 3.73 16.61
CA ARG A 672 -29.41 4.94 16.32
C ARG A 672 -29.42 5.35 14.86
N LEU A 673 -29.73 4.48 13.91
CA LEU A 673 -29.86 4.82 12.49
C LEU A 673 -31.30 5.19 12.12
N ALA A 674 -32.28 4.52 12.73
CA ALA A 674 -33.70 4.69 12.46
C ALA A 674 -34.30 5.95 13.10
N ALA A 675 -33.90 6.31 14.32
CA ALA A 675 -34.47 7.47 15.03
C ALA A 675 -34.08 8.78 14.32
N GLN A 676 -35.02 9.55 13.78
CA GLN A 676 -34.75 10.79 13.04
C GLN A 676 -35.84 11.83 13.33
N PHE A 677 -35.58 13.09 12.97
CA PHE A 677 -36.64 14.08 12.90
C PHE A 677 -37.41 13.91 11.59
N GLU A 678 -38.73 14.06 11.63
CA GLU A 678 -39.59 14.00 10.44
C GLU A 678 -39.21 15.10 9.44
N LYS A 679 -39.02 16.35 9.90
CA LYS A 679 -38.58 17.46 9.05
C LYS A 679 -37.08 17.74 9.21
N GLY A 680 -36.56 17.68 10.43
CA GLY A 680 -35.16 17.95 10.78
C GLY A 680 -34.72 19.40 10.53
N LYS A 681 -35.70 20.28 10.28
CA LYS A 681 -35.47 21.68 9.96
C LYS A 681 -36.68 22.53 10.33
N SER A 682 -36.42 23.76 10.73
CA SER A 682 -37.43 24.78 11.04
C SER A 682 -37.25 26.01 10.18
N LYS A 683 -38.33 26.78 10.01
CA LYS A 683 -38.23 28.14 9.49
C LYS A 683 -37.58 29.04 10.52
N SER A 684 -36.84 30.05 10.06
CA SER A 684 -36.31 31.09 10.94
C SER A 684 -37.37 32.16 11.23
N GLU A 685 -38.53 31.68 11.67
CA GLU A 685 -39.68 32.48 12.06
C GLU A 685 -39.83 32.36 13.58
N TYR A 686 -40.10 33.49 14.24
CA TYR A 686 -40.47 33.43 15.65
C TYR A 686 -41.83 32.73 15.79
N GLY A 687 -42.00 31.94 16.85
CA GLY A 687 -43.17 31.09 17.07
C GLY A 687 -42.80 29.62 17.07
N GLY A 688 -43.82 28.77 17.22
CA GLY A 688 -43.61 27.34 17.33
C GLY A 688 -43.76 26.58 16.02
N HIS A 689 -43.06 25.45 15.95
CA HIS A 689 -42.89 24.62 14.76
C HIS A 689 -43.31 23.20 15.08
N ASN A 690 -44.29 22.66 14.36
CA ASN A 690 -44.64 21.24 14.45
C ASN A 690 -43.47 20.40 13.94
N GLU A 691 -43.05 19.43 14.74
CA GLU A 691 -42.04 18.44 14.40
C GLU A 691 -42.45 17.09 15.00
N ALA A 692 -41.83 16.01 14.52
CA ALA A 692 -41.94 14.72 15.18
C ALA A 692 -40.58 14.02 15.20
N VAL A 693 -40.34 13.24 16.26
CA VAL A 693 -39.29 12.24 16.26
C VAL A 693 -39.89 10.93 15.75
N ILE A 694 -39.41 10.46 14.61
CA ILE A 694 -39.81 9.20 14.00
C ILE A 694 -38.74 8.15 14.21
N GLY A 695 -39.13 6.88 14.19
CA GLY A 695 -38.19 5.77 14.21
C GLY A 695 -38.93 4.45 14.15
N LYS A 696 -38.20 3.38 14.45
CA LYS A 696 -38.68 2.01 14.38
C LYS A 696 -38.22 1.23 15.58
N ASN A 697 -39.06 0.35 16.13
CA ASN A 697 -38.61 -0.62 17.10
C ASN A 697 -37.70 -1.66 16.42
N THR A 698 -36.42 -1.62 16.79
CA THR A 698 -35.37 -2.47 16.22
C THR A 698 -35.15 -3.76 16.99
N PHE A 699 -35.83 -3.94 18.13
CA PHE A 699 -35.80 -5.16 18.93
C PHE A 699 -36.74 -6.20 18.33
N SER A 700 -36.41 -7.48 18.52
CA SER A 700 -37.23 -8.61 18.06
C SER A 700 -38.51 -8.83 18.87
N GLN A 701 -38.76 -7.99 19.87
CA GLN A 701 -39.90 -8.06 20.78
C GLN A 701 -40.57 -6.70 20.93
N SER A 702 -41.79 -6.69 21.48
CA SER A 702 -42.44 -5.45 21.90
C SER A 702 -41.65 -4.78 23.01
N ILE A 703 -41.56 -3.46 22.94
CA ILE A 703 -40.84 -2.62 23.91
C ILE A 703 -41.76 -1.60 24.53
N ARG A 704 -41.44 -1.22 25.77
CA ARG A 704 -41.95 0.01 26.40
C ARG A 704 -40.79 0.97 26.54
N ALA A 705 -40.92 2.17 25.98
CA ALA A 705 -39.85 3.15 25.97
C ALA A 705 -40.31 4.52 26.49
N LYS A 706 -39.37 5.19 27.14
CA LYS A 706 -39.44 6.61 27.47
C LYS A 706 -38.42 7.34 26.61
N ALA A 707 -38.84 8.41 25.94
CA ALA A 707 -37.98 9.26 25.11
C ALA A 707 -37.99 10.69 25.64
N PHE A 708 -36.82 11.33 25.72
CA PHE A 708 -36.65 12.70 26.17
C PHE A 708 -35.86 13.53 25.15
N LEU A 709 -36.42 14.66 24.72
CA LEU A 709 -35.80 15.54 23.72
C LEU A 709 -34.94 16.63 24.40
N ASN A 710 -33.63 16.55 24.19
CA ASN A 710 -32.66 17.53 24.67
C ASN A 710 -32.38 18.58 23.59
N VAL A 711 -32.97 19.76 23.75
CA VAL A 711 -32.78 20.92 22.85
C VAL A 711 -31.76 21.94 23.38
N PRO A 712 -31.21 22.82 22.52
CA PRO A 712 -30.34 23.91 22.95
C PRO A 712 -31.00 24.84 23.98
N LYS A 713 -30.17 25.48 24.80
CA LYS A 713 -30.63 26.42 25.83
C LYS A 713 -31.55 27.50 25.25
N GLY A 714 -32.71 27.70 25.88
CA GLY A 714 -33.71 28.69 25.51
C GLY A 714 -34.72 28.23 24.45
N TRP A 715 -34.59 27.00 23.94
CA TRP A 715 -35.64 26.37 23.13
C TRP A 715 -36.63 25.69 24.06
N GLU A 716 -37.90 25.76 23.70
CA GLU A 716 -38.99 25.11 24.44
C GLU A 716 -39.63 24.05 23.54
N THR A 717 -40.02 22.92 24.13
CA THR A 717 -40.63 21.81 23.39
C THR A 717 -41.81 21.25 24.18
N GLU A 718 -42.95 21.08 23.52
CA GLU A 718 -44.17 20.56 24.13
C GLU A 718 -44.80 19.44 23.29
N PRO A 719 -44.91 18.20 23.81
CA PRO A 719 -44.22 17.69 24.99
C PRO A 719 -42.70 17.56 24.74
N GLN A 720 -41.92 17.55 25.82
CA GLN A 720 -40.47 17.25 25.81
C GLN A 720 -40.16 15.76 26.05
N GLU A 721 -41.12 15.03 26.62
CA GLU A 721 -41.02 13.63 27.01
C GLU A 721 -42.20 12.82 26.48
N TRP A 722 -41.94 11.59 26.04
CA TRP A 722 -42.96 10.63 25.64
C TRP A 722 -42.76 9.30 26.36
N VAL A 723 -43.87 8.64 26.68
CA VAL A 723 -43.89 7.21 27.02
C VAL A 723 -44.72 6.50 25.96
N PHE A 724 -44.15 5.49 25.31
CA PHE A 724 -44.80 4.79 24.22
C PHE A 724 -44.48 3.30 24.26
N ASN A 725 -45.32 2.51 23.59
CA ASN A 725 -45.07 1.10 23.32
C ASN A 725 -44.96 0.92 21.80
N ALA A 726 -44.12 -0.02 21.38
CA ALA A 726 -44.02 -0.40 19.98
C ALA A 726 -43.78 -1.92 19.89
N GLY A 727 -44.55 -2.61 19.05
CA GLY A 727 -44.35 -4.00 18.67
C GLY A 727 -43.04 -4.22 17.93
N ALA A 728 -42.60 -5.47 17.80
CA ALA A 728 -41.37 -5.81 17.08
C ALA A 728 -41.44 -5.29 15.63
N GLY A 729 -40.48 -4.44 15.24
CA GLY A 729 -40.48 -3.83 13.91
C GLY A 729 -41.59 -2.79 13.66
N GLU A 730 -42.33 -2.36 14.67
CA GLU A 730 -43.34 -1.29 14.54
C GLU A 730 -42.67 0.09 14.47
N ASP A 731 -43.15 0.95 13.57
CA ASP A 731 -42.71 2.34 13.47
C ASP A 731 -43.39 3.18 14.56
N TYR A 732 -42.67 4.16 15.11
CA TYR A 732 -43.21 5.11 16.08
C TYR A 732 -43.07 6.55 15.57
N ARG A 733 -43.99 7.40 16.00
CA ARG A 733 -43.99 8.84 15.69
C ARG A 733 -44.36 9.64 16.93
N LEU A 734 -43.41 10.43 17.43
CA LEU A 734 -43.52 11.20 18.66
C LEU A 734 -43.64 12.69 18.30
N GLU A 735 -44.87 13.19 18.27
CA GLU A 735 -45.14 14.58 17.93
C GLU A 735 -44.65 15.54 19.02
N THR A 736 -44.08 16.67 18.58
CA THR A 736 -43.62 17.77 19.45
C THR A 736 -43.89 19.11 18.78
N PHE A 737 -44.08 20.14 19.60
CA PHE A 737 -44.13 21.52 19.17
C PHE A 737 -42.89 22.24 19.69
N MET A 738 -42.04 22.77 18.80
CA MET A 738 -40.80 23.42 19.19
C MET A 738 -40.88 24.94 19.02
N THR A 739 -40.66 25.67 20.11
CA THR A 739 -40.62 27.13 20.13
C THR A 739 -39.17 27.61 20.18
N LEU A 740 -38.76 28.33 19.13
CA LEU A 740 -37.41 28.88 19.00
C LEU A 740 -37.35 30.28 19.64
N PRO A 741 -36.30 30.60 20.42
CA PRO A 741 -36.14 31.95 20.96
C PRO A 741 -35.76 32.94 19.85
N THR A 742 -36.10 34.21 20.02
CA THR A 742 -35.85 35.28 19.02
C THR A 742 -34.36 35.52 18.72
N ASN A 743 -33.46 35.03 19.58
CA ASN A 743 -32.01 35.10 19.43
C ASN A 743 -31.37 33.81 18.87
N ALA A 744 -32.17 32.81 18.50
CA ALA A 744 -31.69 31.58 17.88
C ALA A 744 -30.89 31.91 16.61
N SER A 745 -29.67 31.36 16.50
CA SER A 745 -28.89 31.52 15.28
C SER A 745 -29.25 30.48 14.23
N LEU A 746 -29.17 30.93 12.98
CA LEU A 746 -29.24 30.11 11.79
C LEU A 746 -28.17 29.03 11.79
N GLY A 747 -28.45 27.95 11.07
CA GLY A 747 -27.50 26.87 10.83
C GLY A 747 -27.85 25.58 11.56
N ARG A 748 -26.88 24.67 11.65
CA ARG A 748 -27.04 23.38 12.32
C ARG A 748 -26.95 23.56 13.84
N LYS A 749 -27.82 22.86 14.55
CA LYS A 749 -27.88 22.80 16.01
C LYS A 749 -27.81 21.36 16.45
N ASP A 750 -27.01 21.09 17.47
CA ASP A 750 -26.87 19.75 18.02
C ASP A 750 -28.00 19.52 19.00
N VAL A 751 -28.86 18.54 18.68
CA VAL A 751 -30.00 18.09 19.50
C VAL A 751 -29.76 16.62 19.82
N SER A 752 -30.26 16.13 20.95
CA SER A 752 -30.21 14.70 21.24
C SER A 752 -31.51 14.17 21.82
N ILE A 753 -31.76 12.88 21.62
CA ILE A 753 -32.92 12.18 22.15
C ILE A 753 -32.39 11.07 23.06
N ASP A 754 -32.75 11.12 24.34
CA ASP A 754 -32.45 10.07 25.30
C ASP A 754 -33.59 9.07 25.35
N TYR A 755 -33.29 7.80 25.12
CA TYR A 755 -34.23 6.70 25.21
C TYR A 755 -33.90 5.81 26.41
N GLU A 756 -34.90 5.51 27.21
CA GLU A 756 -34.91 4.42 28.19
C GLU A 756 -35.86 3.34 27.69
N ILE A 757 -35.32 2.22 27.22
CA ILE A 757 -36.08 1.16 26.56
C ILE A 757 -36.09 -0.06 27.46
N SER A 758 -37.28 -0.47 27.89
CA SER A 758 -37.51 -1.73 28.59
C SER A 758 -37.85 -2.82 27.57
N ALA A 759 -36.86 -3.67 27.31
CA ALA A 759 -37.00 -4.87 26.49
C ALA A 759 -36.69 -6.11 27.35
N GLU A 760 -35.78 -6.98 26.94
CA GLU A 760 -35.26 -8.08 27.77
C GLU A 760 -34.46 -7.57 28.98
N ARG A 761 -33.99 -6.32 28.90
CA ARG A 761 -33.41 -5.53 29.98
C ARG A 761 -33.63 -4.04 29.71
N LEU A 762 -33.20 -3.21 30.64
CA LEU A 762 -33.23 -1.76 30.46
C LEU A 762 -32.03 -1.30 29.61
N TYR A 763 -32.31 -0.55 28.55
CA TYR A 763 -31.32 0.08 27.68
C TYR A 763 -31.38 1.61 27.79
N SER A 764 -30.23 2.26 27.94
CA SER A 764 -30.10 3.73 27.87
C SER A 764 -29.37 4.14 26.60
N ILE A 765 -30.08 4.72 25.64
CA ILE A 765 -29.55 5.09 24.33
C ILE A 765 -29.72 6.59 24.09
N ARG A 766 -28.62 7.32 23.95
CA ARG A 766 -28.63 8.72 23.50
C ARG A 766 -28.39 8.81 22.00
N VAL A 767 -29.32 9.35 21.24
CA VAL A 767 -29.19 9.57 19.78
C VAL A 767 -28.97 11.04 19.50
N HIS A 768 -27.84 11.41 18.88
CA HIS A 768 -27.59 12.79 18.44
C HIS A 768 -28.16 13.02 17.05
N ARG A 769 -28.84 14.16 16.85
CA ARG A 769 -29.40 14.58 15.57
C ARG A 769 -29.17 16.06 15.32
N PRO A 770 -28.59 16.43 14.17
CA PRO A 770 -28.51 17.83 13.80
C PRO A 770 -29.90 18.33 13.44
N TYR A 771 -30.29 19.47 14.00
CA TYR A 771 -31.50 20.18 13.64
C TYR A 771 -31.14 21.50 12.95
N ARG A 772 -31.72 21.77 11.77
CA ARG A 772 -31.37 22.98 11.00
C ARG A 772 -32.36 24.12 11.27
N VAL A 773 -31.85 25.26 11.70
CA VAL A 773 -32.64 26.50 11.82
C VAL A 773 -32.47 27.33 10.54
N GLY A 774 -33.58 27.55 9.85
CA GLY A 774 -33.65 28.22 8.55
C GLY A 774 -33.88 27.24 7.41
N LEU A 775 -34.88 27.52 6.56
CA LEU A 775 -35.27 26.63 5.46
C LEU A 775 -34.34 26.69 4.24
N GLY A 776 -33.36 27.61 4.22
CA GLY A 776 -32.58 27.89 3.02
C GLY A 776 -33.35 28.67 1.94
N ASP A 777 -34.63 28.93 2.18
CA ASP A 777 -35.46 29.89 1.45
C ASP A 777 -34.89 31.31 1.57
N ILE A 778 -34.27 31.65 2.69
CA ILE A 778 -33.50 32.88 2.85
C ILE A 778 -32.13 32.54 3.43
N VAL A 779 -31.07 32.87 2.68
CA VAL A 779 -29.69 32.58 3.07
C VAL A 779 -28.99 33.87 3.42
N ILE A 780 -28.44 33.94 4.64
CA ILE A 780 -27.48 34.98 5.02
C ILE A 780 -26.08 34.41 4.87
N LYS A 781 -25.23 35.09 4.13
CA LYS A 781 -23.78 34.87 4.09
C LYS A 781 -23.09 36.12 4.60
N VAL A 782 -22.01 35.92 5.33
CA VAL A 782 -21.12 37.00 5.76
C VAL A 782 -19.72 36.65 5.33
N VAL A 783 -19.03 37.62 4.74
CA VAL A 783 -17.62 37.54 4.39
C VAL A 783 -16.93 38.69 5.09
N ASP A 784 -15.87 38.42 5.83
CA ASP A 784 -15.03 39.45 6.42
C ASP A 784 -13.62 39.42 5.84
N LYS A 785 -13.02 40.60 5.70
CA LYS A 785 -11.62 40.74 5.29
C LYS A 785 -11.00 41.96 5.95
N LYS A 786 -9.69 41.87 6.22
CA LYS A 786 -8.88 43.03 6.59
C LYS A 786 -8.55 43.82 5.33
N ILE A 787 -8.80 45.13 5.34
CA ILE A 787 -8.40 46.07 4.28
C ILE A 787 -7.29 47.02 4.78
N GLU A 788 -6.74 47.82 3.87
CA GLU A 788 -5.73 48.84 4.20
C GLU A 788 -6.19 49.76 5.34
N GLY A 789 -5.26 50.15 6.22
CA GLY A 789 -5.55 51.00 7.38
C GLY A 789 -6.06 50.28 8.64
N ASN A 790 -5.88 48.95 8.74
CA ASN A 790 -6.34 48.13 9.87
C ASN A 790 -7.86 48.23 10.10
N VAL A 791 -8.63 48.19 9.01
CA VAL A 791 -10.10 48.21 9.03
C VAL A 791 -10.63 46.84 8.62
N LEU A 792 -11.66 46.37 9.32
CA LEU A 792 -12.40 45.16 9.01
C LEU A 792 -13.58 45.53 8.10
N GLU A 793 -13.57 45.03 6.87
CA GLU A 793 -14.73 45.11 5.98
C GLU A 793 -15.55 43.83 6.13
N VAL A 794 -16.82 43.98 6.52
CA VAL A 794 -17.80 42.89 6.61
C VAL A 794 -18.82 43.07 5.49
N GLU A 795 -18.86 42.11 4.56
CA GLU A 795 -19.86 41.99 3.51
C GLU A 795 -20.99 41.05 3.96
N GLN A 796 -22.16 41.62 4.22
CA GLN A 796 -23.40 40.87 4.42
C GLN A 796 -24.08 40.65 3.08
N ILE A 797 -24.45 39.41 2.79
CA ILE A 797 -25.21 39.01 1.61
C ILE A 797 -26.48 38.29 2.06
N ILE A 798 -27.66 38.80 1.69
CA ILE A 798 -28.94 38.12 1.92
C ILE A 798 -29.49 37.66 0.58
N ILE A 799 -29.75 36.37 0.44
CA ILE A 799 -30.29 35.73 -0.77
C ILE A 799 -31.72 35.27 -0.49
N ASN A 800 -32.66 35.64 -1.35
CA ASN A 800 -34.06 35.23 -1.27
C ASN A 800 -34.37 34.20 -2.36
N ASN A 801 -34.63 32.97 -1.91
CA ASN A 801 -35.02 31.78 -2.67
C ASN A 801 -36.43 31.30 -2.25
N THR A 802 -37.28 32.17 -1.72
CA THR A 802 -38.65 31.80 -1.30
C THR A 802 -39.47 31.24 -2.47
N SER A 803 -40.28 30.22 -2.19
CA SER A 803 -41.23 29.62 -3.14
C SER A 803 -42.55 29.35 -2.41
N PRO A 804 -43.66 30.02 -2.76
CA PRO A 804 -43.77 31.07 -3.79
C PRO A 804 -42.91 32.30 -3.46
N LEU A 805 -42.51 33.06 -4.48
CA LEU A 805 -41.61 34.20 -4.31
C LEU A 805 -42.25 35.32 -3.48
N GLU A 806 -41.65 35.64 -2.34
CA GLU A 806 -42.01 36.78 -1.50
C GLU A 806 -41.11 37.99 -1.80
N THR A 807 -41.64 39.21 -1.71
CA THR A 807 -40.81 40.43 -1.70
C THR A 807 -40.47 40.77 -0.25
N LEU A 808 -39.18 40.70 0.10
CA LEU A 808 -38.73 40.80 1.49
C LEU A 808 -38.02 42.13 1.78
N GLN A 809 -38.19 42.61 3.00
CA GLN A 809 -37.46 43.77 3.53
C GLN A 809 -36.89 43.41 4.88
N PHE A 810 -35.61 43.72 5.10
CA PHE A 810 -34.92 43.41 6.36
C PHE A 810 -34.26 44.64 6.97
N ARG A 811 -34.44 44.80 8.28
CA ARG A 811 -33.60 45.66 9.11
C ARG A 811 -32.43 44.85 9.65
N CYS A 812 -31.23 45.15 9.16
CA CYS A 812 -30.01 44.43 9.50
C CYS A 812 -29.22 45.20 10.56
N SER A 813 -28.93 44.56 11.69
CA SER A 813 -28.12 45.10 12.79
C SER A 813 -26.88 44.23 12.99
N LEU A 814 -25.71 44.82 12.76
CA LEU A 814 -24.42 44.23 13.09
C LEU A 814 -24.04 44.60 14.53
N PHE A 815 -23.68 43.59 15.31
CA PHE A 815 -23.25 43.74 16.70
C PHE A 815 -21.78 43.36 16.79
N VAL A 816 -20.99 44.30 17.31
CA VAL A 816 -19.55 44.14 17.51
C VAL A 816 -19.28 44.33 19.01
N PRO A 817 -18.46 43.46 19.65
CA PRO A 817 -18.17 43.55 21.07
C PRO A 817 -17.72 44.96 21.48
N ARG A 818 -18.33 45.52 22.54
CA ARG A 818 -17.99 46.85 23.10
C ARG A 818 -18.13 48.04 22.14
N MET A 819 -18.85 47.88 21.02
CA MET A 819 -19.13 48.96 20.07
C MET A 819 -20.64 49.21 19.93
N LYS A 820 -21.01 50.40 19.45
CA LYS A 820 -22.40 50.70 19.06
C LYS A 820 -22.78 49.83 17.85
N ARG A 821 -23.97 49.23 17.90
CA ARG A 821 -24.52 48.44 16.78
C ARG A 821 -24.59 49.28 15.50
N MET A 822 -24.19 48.69 14.37
CA MET A 822 -24.30 49.32 13.05
C MET A 822 -25.54 48.80 12.35
N ARG A 823 -26.29 49.68 11.66
CA ARG A 823 -27.54 49.30 10.99
C ARG A 823 -27.47 49.50 9.48
N ARG A 824 -28.12 48.59 8.75
CA ARG A 824 -28.39 48.66 7.30
C ARG A 824 -29.81 48.19 7.04
N ILE A 825 -30.38 48.56 5.90
CA ILE A 825 -31.71 48.12 5.48
C ILE A 825 -31.58 47.46 4.11
N VAL A 826 -32.19 46.29 3.97
CA VAL A 826 -32.40 45.62 2.69
C VAL A 826 -33.85 45.90 2.28
N THR A 827 -34.05 46.51 1.12
CA THR A 827 -35.37 46.91 0.60
C THR A 827 -35.69 46.14 -0.67
N GLU A 828 -36.96 45.75 -0.84
CA GLU A 828 -37.48 45.12 -2.06
C GLU A 828 -36.69 43.91 -2.56
N LEU A 829 -36.21 43.05 -1.64
CA LEU A 829 -35.51 41.83 -2.02
C LEU A 829 -36.49 40.81 -2.61
N LYS A 830 -36.64 40.84 -3.94
CA LYS A 830 -37.34 39.84 -4.76
C LYS A 830 -36.44 38.61 -4.96
N ASN A 831 -36.51 37.92 -6.10
CA ASN A 831 -35.61 36.81 -6.40
C ASN A 831 -34.17 37.33 -6.63
N GLY A 832 -33.19 36.83 -5.89
CA GLY A 832 -31.80 37.24 -6.01
C GLY A 832 -31.10 37.51 -4.67
N GLN A 833 -30.07 38.37 -4.68
CA GLN A 833 -29.27 38.70 -3.51
C GLN A 833 -29.11 40.21 -3.32
N ASP A 834 -29.14 40.67 -2.06
CA ASP A 834 -28.75 42.03 -1.67
C ASP A 834 -27.45 41.99 -0.87
N ARG A 835 -26.58 43.00 -1.06
CA ARG A 835 -25.28 43.10 -0.41
C ARG A 835 -25.19 44.39 0.40
N LYS A 836 -24.62 44.31 1.60
CA LYS A 836 -24.37 45.46 2.48
C LYS A 836 -22.98 45.36 3.09
N LEU A 837 -22.25 46.47 3.06
CA LEU A 837 -20.91 46.60 3.62
C LEU A 837 -20.94 47.34 4.95
N TYR A 838 -20.10 46.88 5.87
CA TYR A 838 -19.79 47.50 7.15
C TYR A 838 -18.28 47.66 7.26
N HIS A 839 -17.81 48.81 7.71
CA HIS A 839 -16.40 49.11 7.93
C HIS A 839 -16.18 49.35 9.42
N ILE A 840 -15.33 48.54 10.05
CA ILE A 840 -15.10 48.57 11.50
C ILE A 840 -13.61 48.84 11.73
N PRO A 841 -13.23 49.88 12.48
CA PRO A 841 -11.83 50.16 12.77
C PRO A 841 -11.21 49.08 13.66
N ASN A 842 -9.89 48.95 13.59
CA ASN A 842 -9.06 48.07 14.42
C ASN A 842 -9.35 46.57 14.21
N ALA A 843 -9.18 46.11 12.97
CA ALA A 843 -9.38 44.72 12.57
C ALA A 843 -8.55 43.72 13.39
N ASP A 844 -7.30 44.07 13.72
CA ASP A 844 -6.39 43.22 14.49
C ASP A 844 -6.93 42.88 15.89
N ALA A 845 -7.60 43.84 16.55
CA ALA A 845 -8.22 43.61 17.86
C ALA A 845 -9.50 42.74 17.78
N LEU A 846 -10.08 42.61 16.57
CA LEU A 846 -11.29 41.83 16.33
C LEU A 846 -11.00 40.42 15.82
N LYS A 847 -9.79 40.11 15.33
CA LYS A 847 -9.41 38.74 14.91
C LYS A 847 -9.66 37.75 16.07
N GLY A 848 -10.37 36.66 15.78
CA GLY A 848 -10.76 35.64 16.76
C GLY A 848 -11.95 36.03 17.67
N LYS A 849 -12.58 37.20 17.49
CA LYS A 849 -13.80 37.57 18.22
C LYS A 849 -15.05 37.16 17.46
N GLU A 850 -16.09 36.74 18.18
CA GLU A 850 -17.40 36.47 17.61
C GLU A 850 -18.14 37.79 17.34
N LEU A 851 -18.58 37.98 16.10
CA LEU A 851 -19.49 39.03 15.68
C LEU A 851 -20.83 38.40 15.29
N TRP A 852 -21.91 39.19 15.33
CA TRP A 852 -23.18 38.70 14.81
C TRP A 852 -23.95 39.75 14.02
N ILE A 853 -24.73 39.27 13.06
CA ILE A 853 -25.71 40.05 12.31
C ILE A 853 -27.10 39.52 12.65
N ARG A 854 -28.02 40.44 12.92
CA ARG A 854 -29.45 40.16 12.99
C ARG A 854 -30.18 40.86 11.85
N ALA A 855 -30.89 40.10 11.01
CA ALA A 855 -31.82 40.66 10.04
C ALA A 855 -33.26 40.38 10.50
N GLU A 856 -33.99 41.45 10.83
CA GLU A 856 -35.41 41.41 11.23
C GLU A 856 -36.27 41.78 10.02
N GLN A 857 -37.20 40.92 9.63
CA GLN A 857 -38.12 41.22 8.53
C GLN A 857 -39.04 42.37 8.93
N THR A 858 -39.09 43.42 8.12
CA THR A 858 -40.05 44.51 8.29
C THR A 858 -41.45 43.97 8.02
N ASN A 859 -42.37 44.15 8.98
CA ASN A 859 -43.76 43.69 8.91
C ASN A 859 -43.91 42.17 8.68
N GLY A 860 -42.95 41.36 9.13
CA GLY A 860 -43.00 39.90 9.02
C GLY A 860 -42.57 39.17 10.28
N ARG A 861 -42.49 37.84 10.20
CA ARG A 861 -42.15 36.98 11.35
C ARG A 861 -40.71 36.49 11.39
N ARG A 862 -39.88 36.86 10.40
CA ARG A 862 -38.53 36.31 10.26
C ARG A 862 -37.51 37.12 11.06
N ILE A 863 -36.75 36.43 11.90
CA ILE A 863 -35.58 36.98 12.60
C ILE A 863 -34.41 36.06 12.31
N LEU A 864 -33.45 36.58 11.56
CA LEU A 864 -32.30 35.83 11.09
C LEU A 864 -31.07 36.28 11.88
N ASN A 865 -30.59 35.45 12.82
CA ASN A 865 -29.34 35.72 13.53
C ASN A 865 -28.22 34.86 12.93
N TYR A 866 -27.15 35.51 12.46
CA TYR A 866 -25.95 34.85 11.94
C TYR A 866 -24.74 35.25 12.79
N ARG A 867 -24.00 34.28 13.32
CA ARG A 867 -22.81 34.47 14.16
C ARG A 867 -21.60 33.88 13.45
N TRP A 868 -20.44 34.53 13.51
CA TRP A 868 -19.19 34.01 12.96
C TRP A 868 -17.98 34.55 13.73
N ILE A 869 -16.83 33.90 13.59
CA ILE A 869 -15.55 34.33 14.17
C ILE A 869 -14.79 35.12 13.10
N VAL A 870 -14.34 36.32 13.45
CA VAL A 870 -13.58 37.18 12.52
C VAL A 870 -12.21 36.61 12.24
N GLY A 871 -11.81 36.61 10.96
CA GLY A 871 -10.47 36.24 10.55
C GLY A 871 -10.19 34.74 10.40
N GLU A 872 -11.24 33.91 10.50
CA GLU A 872 -11.15 32.45 10.30
C GLU A 872 -10.66 32.10 8.88
N ASP A 873 -11.00 32.93 7.88
CA ASP A 873 -10.65 32.70 6.46
C ASP A 873 -9.55 33.66 5.92
N TRP A 874 -8.90 34.50 6.74
CA TRP A 874 -7.93 35.49 6.23
C TRP A 874 -6.64 34.86 5.67
N GLU A 875 -6.27 33.68 6.14
CA GLU A 875 -5.03 32.99 5.75
C GLU A 875 -5.20 32.08 4.51
N ASN A 876 -6.43 31.93 4.01
CA ASN A 876 -6.76 31.18 2.79
C ASN A 876 -6.77 32.06 1.51
N THR A 877 -6.24 33.28 1.59
CA THR A 877 -6.23 34.24 0.47
C THR A 877 -4.89 34.29 -0.28
N ASP A 878 -4.32 33.13 -0.61
CA ASP A 878 -3.42 33.02 -1.75
C ASP A 878 -3.94 31.97 -2.75
N THR A 879 -4.19 32.43 -3.97
CA THR A 879 -4.59 31.69 -5.19
C THR A 879 -6.06 31.25 -5.36
N ILE A 880 -6.98 32.19 -5.60
CA ILE A 880 -8.23 31.89 -6.32
C ILE A 880 -8.44 32.90 -7.46
N SER A 881 -8.15 32.46 -8.69
CA SER A 881 -8.39 33.26 -9.89
C SER A 881 -9.89 33.47 -10.15
N ARG A 882 -10.22 34.61 -10.77
CA ARG A 882 -11.60 35.04 -11.13
C ARG A 882 -12.43 33.99 -11.89
N ARG A 883 -11.84 32.92 -12.45
CA ARG A 883 -12.56 31.83 -13.14
C ARG A 883 -13.27 30.85 -12.21
N GLN A 884 -12.76 30.58 -11.00
CA GLN A 884 -13.38 29.63 -10.07
C GLN A 884 -14.63 30.17 -9.35
N ARG A 885 -14.85 31.50 -9.34
CA ARG A 885 -16.08 32.11 -8.80
C ARG A 885 -17.33 31.78 -9.63
N LYS A 886 -17.22 31.49 -10.93
CA LYS A 886 -18.36 31.10 -11.77
C LYS A 886 -18.81 29.65 -11.57
N ALA A 887 -17.87 28.73 -11.26
CA ALA A 887 -18.19 27.31 -11.08
C ALA A 887 -18.94 27.01 -9.77
N ARG A 888 -18.68 27.76 -8.69
CA ARG A 888 -19.36 27.56 -7.39
C ARG A 888 -20.80 28.09 -7.33
N VAL A 889 -21.23 28.86 -8.34
CA VAL A 889 -22.61 29.37 -8.45
C VAL A 889 -23.51 28.41 -9.26
N GLN A 890 -22.94 27.47 -10.02
CA GLN A 890 -23.70 26.53 -10.86
C GLN A 890 -24.03 25.18 -10.18
N VAL A 891 -23.53 24.91 -8.99
CA VAL A 891 -23.78 23.64 -8.24
C VAL A 891 -24.88 23.79 -7.18
N ILE A 892 -25.61 24.91 -7.17
CA ILE A 892 -26.82 25.12 -6.35
C ILE A 892 -27.99 25.52 -7.28
N ARG A 893 -28.21 24.70 -8.31
CA ARG A 893 -29.51 24.59 -8.97
C ARG A 893 -30.01 23.17 -8.84
#